data_AF-A0A535QLS6-F1
#
_entry.id   AF-A0A535QLS6-F1
#
_cell.length_a   1.000
_cell.length_b   1.000
_cell.length_c   1.000
_cell.angle_alpha   90.00
_cell.angle_beta   90.00
_cell.angle_gamma   90.00
#
_symmetry.space_group_name_H-M   'P 1'
#
loop_
_entity.id
_entity.type
_entity.pdbx_description
1 polymer ?
#
loop_
_entity_poly.entity_id
_entity_poly.type
_entity_poly.pdbx_seq_one_letter_code
_entity_poly.pdbx_strand_id
1 'polypeptide(L)'
;MAKKKKEQKVSISQGDEAQAQAVLERYHKLAGELRSSKDQNQAEEAVSTVSDLPEAAQMALLKALSREYHQDAADVLVGINALSPLKSVRKEARRSLLRLEEARIYPRWEPPIERLSPVDAMQMQAVNSKVTDLMAVIEESENPPRFWKGFVTDSRDIGEVDLLLMWEQGDNNKEVIILGFLLELWHDGIKDFFSRVESKRSAERLVERTKGHVKVDDCSLAEARRLIKEALAVNERFGTPIYKDFRASLPLVNKLILENPDIVDEDEEEEEEEDFAFEEDEDEEYDEEEIDPDLKPIEVVTNFIEDWADQEYMDAYNYLASQSRLRQGLTQEEWAERREEWAGQFRPDYLKPNFVHEREVKKPVLWLANPFSRGAEHAEKVVDAGWSIELFDTPEPNLLPELPQATDFYEETGRHWFWTSYKLVEEPGGWRILDMVDEGKNAQDIPAAELQRLIKQHNERVEKITQQHSPHDPDALKYLNEILWHTMQVVYYEDALMKQEPPDHTTYFEAAARTEILQDEERSITYLERVIRLFPEQRAEALRQIGALQLELSEKFEDEEGDDDRAERFLELAEASLRESLTIEDHAVGHIGLAEVLQYSGDDEQLEEAENELHKAQEMTTDKETLAIIESKLGEIAMDRDDYEDALEHFKRVEEIDPTFPGAKAGAGDALRLMGKTEEAKAAYREAIETEPDNLHAYVDLSQMYQKEGEESLAQEVLEEGIAANPNTVELHLLLAASYIEKNDFRRAEELVNQAEIINPLDENVQMYRQVLALSKALSKKLPPLPPASKKLPPATGKKKPKKR
;
A
#
# COMPACT_ATOMS: atom_id res chain seq x y z
N MET A 1 44.35 2.64 -23.03
CA MET A 1 45.02 3.17 -21.82
C MET A 1 44.14 4.27 -21.22
N ALA A 2 43.24 3.94 -20.31
CA ALA A 2 42.55 4.90 -19.46
C ALA A 2 42.91 4.57 -18.01
N LYS A 3 43.54 5.51 -17.30
CA LYS A 3 44.03 5.34 -15.93
C LYS A 3 42.85 5.36 -14.95
N LYS A 4 42.56 4.23 -14.28
CA LYS A 4 41.80 4.24 -13.02
C LYS A 4 42.54 5.13 -12.01
N LYS A 5 41.93 6.25 -11.61
CA LYS A 5 42.38 7.08 -10.49
C LYS A 5 42.16 6.26 -9.20
N LYS A 6 43.24 5.73 -8.63
CA LYS A 6 43.24 5.18 -7.26
C LYS A 6 42.96 6.34 -6.29
N GLU A 7 41.85 6.27 -5.54
CA GLU A 7 41.67 7.10 -4.35
C GLU A 7 42.81 6.78 -3.35
N GLN A 8 43.65 7.78 -3.05
CA GLN A 8 44.69 7.66 -2.05
C GLN A 8 44.05 7.65 -0.66
N LYS A 9 44.14 6.53 0.06
CA LYS A 9 43.88 6.49 1.51
C LYS A 9 44.82 7.47 2.20
N VAL A 10 44.26 8.53 2.78
CA VAL A 10 45.01 9.51 3.60
C VAL A 10 45.56 8.79 4.84
N SER A 11 46.89 8.71 4.99
CA SER A 11 47.51 8.10 6.16
C SER A 11 47.55 9.09 7.33
N ILE A 12 46.90 8.75 8.44
CA ILE A 12 46.81 9.60 9.64
C ILE A 12 48.06 9.37 10.51
N SER A 13 48.78 10.43 10.86
CA SER A 13 49.95 10.36 11.75
C SER A 13 49.59 10.59 13.22
N GLN A 14 50.46 10.21 14.16
CA GLN A 14 50.26 10.50 15.60
C GLN A 14 50.15 12.00 15.90
N GLY A 15 50.74 12.86 15.06
CA GLY A 15 50.59 14.31 15.19
C GLY A 15 49.18 14.79 14.80
N ASP A 16 48.57 14.14 13.81
CA ASP A 16 47.22 14.45 13.33
C ASP A 16 46.15 13.99 14.33
N GLU A 17 46.35 12.82 14.97
CA GLU A 17 45.48 12.33 16.05
C GLU A 17 45.51 13.26 17.27
N ALA A 18 46.68 13.80 17.63
CA ALA A 18 46.81 14.74 18.75
C ALA A 18 46.10 16.08 18.48
N GLN A 19 46.12 16.55 17.23
CA GLN A 19 45.40 17.76 16.81
C GLN A 19 43.88 17.53 16.79
N ALA A 20 43.44 16.39 16.26
CA ALA A 20 42.03 15.99 16.28
C ALA A 20 41.48 15.89 17.71
N GLN A 21 42.25 15.26 18.62
CA GLN A 21 41.85 15.12 20.03
C GLN A 21 41.70 16.47 20.73
N ALA A 22 42.57 17.45 20.44
CA ALA A 22 42.50 18.78 21.03
C ALA A 22 41.23 19.56 20.62
N VAL A 23 40.71 19.32 19.40
CA VAL A 23 39.45 19.89 18.93
C VAL A 23 38.25 19.09 19.45
N LEU A 24 38.38 17.76 19.52
CA LEU A 24 37.38 16.88 20.11
C LEU A 24 37.11 17.25 21.55
N GLU A 25 38.10 17.63 22.37
CA GLU A 25 37.85 18.07 23.76
C GLU A 25 36.98 19.34 23.88
N ARG A 26 36.72 20.04 22.77
CA ARG A 26 35.98 21.31 22.74
C ARG A 26 34.75 21.28 21.83
N TYR A 27 34.36 20.12 21.31
CA TYR A 27 33.27 20.03 20.33
C TYR A 27 31.91 20.53 20.84
N HIS A 28 31.60 20.37 22.13
CA HIS A 28 30.40 20.95 22.74
C HIS A 28 30.34 22.49 22.60
N LYS A 29 31.49 23.16 22.69
CA LYS A 29 31.58 24.61 22.49
C LYS A 29 31.34 24.97 21.02
N LEU A 30 31.90 24.20 20.10
CA LEU A 30 31.69 24.37 18.66
C LEU A 30 30.21 24.16 18.27
N ALA A 31 29.55 23.13 18.82
CA ALA A 31 28.11 22.93 18.64
C ALA A 31 27.28 24.10 19.18
N GLY A 32 27.67 24.65 20.34
CA GLY A 32 27.07 25.86 20.88
C GLY A 32 27.26 27.09 19.99
N GLU A 33 28.44 27.25 19.40
CA GLU A 33 28.74 28.35 18.47
C GLU A 33 27.95 28.21 17.17
N LEU A 34 27.87 27.00 16.60
CA LEU A 34 27.00 26.68 15.46
C LEU A 34 25.55 27.03 15.75
N ARG A 35 24.97 26.53 16.85
CA ARG A 35 23.59 26.86 17.26
C ARG A 35 23.31 28.34 17.47
N SER A 36 24.34 29.14 17.75
CA SER A 36 24.21 30.59 17.91
C SER A 36 24.43 31.39 16.62
N SER A 37 24.89 30.74 15.55
CA SER A 37 25.11 31.38 14.25
C SER A 37 23.78 31.77 13.60
N LYS A 38 23.74 32.97 13.02
CA LYS A 38 22.54 33.52 12.35
C LYS A 38 22.66 33.60 10.84
N ASP A 39 23.87 33.41 10.32
CA ASP A 39 24.21 33.49 8.91
C ASP A 39 25.40 32.57 8.59
N GLN A 40 25.59 32.28 7.30
CA GLN A 40 26.64 31.37 6.82
C GLN A 40 28.05 31.80 7.25
N ASN A 41 28.36 33.10 7.30
CA ASN A 41 29.68 33.58 7.70
C ASN A 41 29.98 33.26 9.17
N GLN A 42 28.99 33.41 10.05
CA GLN A 42 29.12 33.04 11.46
C GLN A 42 29.25 31.52 11.65
N ALA A 43 28.58 30.72 10.81
CA ALA A 43 28.69 29.26 10.84
C ALA A 43 30.07 28.78 10.32
N GLU A 44 30.59 29.38 9.25
CA GLU A 44 31.94 29.13 8.73
C GLU A 44 33.02 29.55 9.72
N GLU A 45 32.83 30.67 10.42
CA GLU A 45 33.73 31.10 11.50
C GLU A 45 33.75 30.08 12.66
N ALA A 46 32.60 29.49 13.01
CA ALA A 46 32.51 28.46 14.03
C ALA A 46 33.27 27.17 13.64
N VAL A 47 33.15 26.71 12.38
CA VAL A 47 33.90 25.51 11.91
C VAL A 47 35.32 25.80 11.44
N SER A 48 35.76 27.07 11.41
CA SER A 48 37.11 27.46 10.95
C SER A 48 38.22 26.73 11.71
N THR A 49 38.04 26.52 13.01
CA THR A 49 38.96 25.77 13.88
C THR A 49 39.17 24.32 13.46
N VAL A 50 38.18 23.73 12.76
CA VAL A 50 38.27 22.39 12.16
C VAL A 50 38.86 22.49 10.76
N SER A 51 38.40 23.46 9.96
CA SER A 51 38.83 23.66 8.57
C SER A 51 40.33 24.00 8.45
N ASP A 52 40.92 24.63 9.47
CA ASP A 52 42.35 24.97 9.54
C ASP A 52 43.26 23.76 9.83
N LEU A 53 42.70 22.62 10.24
CA LEU A 53 43.47 21.40 10.47
C LEU A 53 43.90 20.74 9.15
N PRO A 54 45.02 19.99 9.12
CA PRO A 54 45.35 19.12 8.00
C PRO A 54 44.21 18.14 7.70
N GLU A 55 43.97 17.79 6.43
CA GLU A 55 42.90 16.89 6.00
C GLU A 55 42.90 15.55 6.77
N ALA A 56 44.08 15.00 7.06
CA ALA A 56 44.22 13.78 7.86
C ALA A 56 43.70 13.94 9.31
N ALA A 57 43.93 15.10 9.93
CA ALA A 57 43.45 15.43 11.26
C ALA A 57 41.93 15.72 11.27
N GLN A 58 41.39 16.36 10.22
CA GLN A 58 39.94 16.51 10.03
C GLN A 58 39.25 15.15 9.94
N MET A 59 39.78 14.23 9.12
CA MET A 59 39.26 12.86 8.99
C MET A 59 39.33 12.07 10.31
N ALA A 60 40.39 12.27 11.10
CA ALA A 60 40.51 11.66 12.43
C ALA A 60 39.46 12.22 13.40
N LEU A 61 39.23 13.53 13.39
CA LEU A 61 38.22 14.20 14.21
C LEU A 61 36.81 13.71 13.89
N LEU A 62 36.44 13.62 12.62
CA LEU A 62 35.10 13.16 12.19
C LEU A 62 34.80 11.74 12.69
N LYS A 63 35.79 10.84 12.56
CA LYS A 63 35.68 9.48 13.09
C LYS A 63 35.58 9.44 14.60
N ALA A 64 36.25 10.34 15.30
CA ALA A 64 36.14 10.44 16.76
C ALA A 64 34.76 10.97 17.18
N LEU A 65 34.27 12.04 16.54
CA LEU A 65 32.92 12.59 16.77
C LEU A 65 31.81 11.55 16.54
N SER A 66 31.96 10.67 15.55
CA SER A 66 30.99 9.58 15.30
C SER A 66 30.85 8.57 16.45
N ARG A 67 31.78 8.58 17.42
CA ARG A 67 31.83 7.66 18.57
C ARG A 67 31.50 8.34 19.89
N GLU A 68 31.25 9.64 19.89
CA GLU A 68 30.84 10.38 21.09
C GLU A 68 29.39 10.13 21.47
N TYR A 69 28.56 9.67 20.51
CA TYR A 69 27.13 9.38 20.71
C TYR A 69 26.38 10.52 21.42
N HIS A 70 26.63 11.76 20.96
CA HIS A 70 26.07 12.96 21.58
C HIS A 70 25.53 13.92 20.51
N GLN A 71 24.41 14.60 20.79
CA GLN A 71 23.77 15.51 19.82
C GLN A 71 24.69 16.66 19.39
N ASP A 72 25.53 17.17 20.28
CA ASP A 72 26.55 18.17 19.93
C ASP A 72 27.56 17.66 18.91
N ALA A 73 27.83 16.34 18.86
CA ALA A 73 28.70 15.76 17.84
C ALA A 73 27.96 15.73 16.50
N ALA A 74 26.66 15.42 16.50
CA ALA A 74 25.83 15.50 15.31
C ALA A 74 25.76 16.94 14.75
N ASP A 75 25.60 17.96 15.60
CA ASP A 75 25.60 19.38 15.17
C ASP A 75 26.91 19.78 14.51
N VAL A 76 28.05 19.38 15.08
CA VAL A 76 29.37 19.66 14.51
C VAL A 76 29.58 18.90 13.21
N LEU A 77 29.14 17.65 13.11
CA LEU A 77 29.25 16.84 11.91
C LEU A 77 28.37 17.39 10.76
N VAL A 78 27.15 17.86 11.06
CA VAL A 78 26.30 18.56 10.07
C VAL A 78 26.96 19.85 9.59
N GLY A 79 27.53 20.65 10.51
CA GLY A 79 28.29 21.85 10.15
C GLY A 79 29.47 21.57 9.23
N ILE A 80 30.27 20.54 9.53
CA ILE A 80 31.41 20.18 8.69
C ILE A 80 30.97 19.58 7.35
N ASN A 81 29.90 18.77 7.33
CA ASN A 81 29.34 18.23 6.09
C ASN A 81 28.87 19.36 5.16
N ALA A 82 28.22 20.37 5.72
CA ALA A 82 27.63 21.45 4.95
C ALA A 82 28.65 22.51 4.48
N LEU A 83 29.67 22.81 5.30
CA LEU A 83 30.57 23.95 5.11
C LEU A 83 32.01 23.60 4.73
N SER A 84 32.44 22.33 4.84
CA SER A 84 33.84 21.98 4.53
C SER A 84 34.15 22.14 3.04
N PRO A 85 35.27 22.79 2.66
CA PRO A 85 35.68 22.92 1.26
C PRO A 85 36.20 21.59 0.67
N LEU A 86 36.56 20.61 1.50
CA LEU A 86 37.17 19.35 1.08
C LEU A 86 36.12 18.25 0.88
N LYS A 87 36.00 17.73 -0.35
CA LYS A 87 35.02 16.69 -0.73
C LYS A 87 35.17 15.40 0.10
N SER A 88 36.40 14.97 0.37
CA SER A 88 36.71 13.81 1.20
C SER A 88 36.20 13.96 2.64
N VAL A 89 36.38 15.15 3.23
CA VAL A 89 35.94 15.49 4.59
C VAL A 89 34.41 15.55 4.67
N ARG A 90 33.73 16.14 3.67
CA ARG A 90 32.25 16.14 3.62
C ARG A 90 31.66 14.73 3.58
N LYS A 91 32.24 13.84 2.77
CA LYS A 91 31.81 12.43 2.66
C LYS A 91 31.99 11.68 3.98
N GLU A 92 33.11 11.88 4.68
CA GLU A 92 33.35 11.23 5.97
C GLU A 92 32.46 11.82 7.07
N ALA A 93 32.15 13.13 7.04
CA ALA A 93 31.25 13.76 7.99
C ALA A 93 29.83 13.18 7.84
N ARG A 94 29.36 12.96 6.60
CA ARG A 94 28.07 12.27 6.34
C ARG A 94 28.07 10.83 6.87
N ARG A 95 29.11 10.05 6.58
CA ARG A 95 29.26 8.68 7.12
C ARG A 95 29.34 8.63 8.64
N SER A 96 29.76 9.73 9.26
CA SER A 96 29.83 9.89 10.71
C SER A 96 28.46 10.29 11.28
N LEU A 97 27.67 11.08 10.55
CA LEU A 97 26.27 11.41 10.89
C LEU A 97 25.35 10.20 10.83
N LEU A 98 25.39 9.45 9.73
CA LEU A 98 24.56 8.23 9.58
C LEU A 98 24.77 7.26 10.75
N ARG A 99 26.01 7.13 11.24
CA ARG A 99 26.33 6.33 12.43
C ARG A 99 25.76 6.86 13.73
N LEU A 100 25.57 8.17 13.86
CA LEU A 100 24.88 8.76 15.02
C LEU A 100 23.35 8.63 14.88
N GLU A 101 22.82 8.71 13.65
CA GLU A 101 21.39 8.53 13.35
C GLU A 101 20.93 7.09 13.60
N GLU A 102 21.74 6.09 13.26
CA GLU A 102 21.53 4.67 13.65
C GLU A 102 21.41 4.52 15.18
N ALA A 103 22.14 5.35 15.94
CA ALA A 103 22.04 5.42 17.39
C ALA A 103 20.93 6.37 17.89
N ARG A 104 20.02 6.80 17.01
CA ARG A 104 18.91 7.74 17.23
C ARG A 104 19.35 9.10 17.79
N ILE A 105 20.53 9.57 17.39
CA ILE A 105 21.10 10.86 17.82
C ILE A 105 21.11 11.81 16.63
N TYR A 106 20.15 12.73 16.64
CA TYR A 106 19.94 13.70 15.57
C TYR A 106 20.52 15.09 15.93
N PRO A 107 21.03 15.82 14.92
CA PRO A 107 21.42 17.21 15.08
C PRO A 107 20.21 18.07 15.47
N ARG A 108 20.45 19.13 16.24
CA ARG A 108 19.49 20.18 16.59
C ARG A 108 19.72 21.48 15.81
N TRP A 109 20.86 21.56 15.13
CA TRP A 109 21.24 22.72 14.34
C TRP A 109 21.13 22.42 12.85
N GLU A 110 20.45 23.31 12.14
CA GLU A 110 20.38 23.32 10.68
C GLU A 110 21.32 24.40 10.12
N PRO A 111 22.11 24.10 9.08
CA PRO A 111 23.00 25.07 8.48
C PRO A 111 22.23 26.28 7.92
N PRO A 112 22.60 27.53 8.26
CA PRO A 112 22.03 28.73 7.64
C PRO A 112 22.64 28.95 6.25
N ILE A 113 22.60 27.92 5.40
CA ILE A 113 23.06 27.96 4.02
C ILE A 113 21.86 28.33 3.16
N GLU A 114 21.68 29.62 2.89
CA GLU A 114 20.91 30.04 1.71
C GLU A 114 21.81 29.81 0.48
N ARG A 115 21.95 28.53 0.06
CA ARG A 115 22.26 28.27 -1.33
C ARG A 115 20.99 28.66 -2.07
N LEU A 116 21.00 29.81 -2.75
CA LEU A 116 20.05 29.95 -3.85
C LEU A 116 20.38 28.81 -4.81
N SER A 117 19.53 27.79 -4.87
CA SER A 117 19.58 26.86 -5.97
C SER A 117 19.54 27.69 -7.27
N PRO A 118 20.23 27.28 -8.33
CA PRO A 118 19.96 27.79 -9.67
C PRO A 118 18.46 27.94 -9.95
N VAL A 119 17.63 27.02 -9.47
CA VAL A 119 16.16 27.08 -9.51
C VAL A 119 15.60 28.29 -8.74
N ASP A 120 16.03 28.52 -7.49
CA ASP A 120 15.63 29.69 -6.68
C ASP A 120 16.07 31.02 -7.32
N ALA A 121 17.33 31.09 -7.76
CA ALA A 121 17.88 32.26 -8.45
C ALA A 121 17.14 32.55 -9.77
N MET A 122 16.57 31.50 -10.40
CA MET A 122 15.78 31.58 -11.62
C MET A 122 14.34 31.99 -11.38
N GLN A 123 13.73 31.58 -10.27
CA GLN A 123 12.38 32.01 -9.84
C GLN A 123 12.35 33.49 -9.44
N MET A 124 13.39 34.00 -8.77
CA MET A 124 13.42 35.37 -8.21
C MET A 124 13.34 36.53 -9.23
N GLN A 125 13.40 36.26 -10.54
CA GLN A 125 13.25 37.28 -11.60
C GLN A 125 12.10 36.98 -12.60
N ALA A 126 11.27 35.97 -12.34
CA ALA A 126 10.26 35.51 -13.29
C ALA A 126 8.86 36.12 -13.05
N VAL A 127 8.17 36.41 -14.16
CA VAL A 127 6.71 36.61 -14.20
C VAL A 127 6.13 35.30 -14.72
N ASN A 128 5.46 34.51 -13.87
CA ASN A 128 4.90 33.22 -14.24
C ASN A 128 3.85 33.40 -15.36
N SER A 129 4.13 32.88 -16.55
CA SER A 129 3.08 32.56 -17.53
C SER A 129 2.39 31.28 -17.07
N LYS A 130 1.06 31.25 -17.00
CA LYS A 130 0.33 30.07 -16.49
C LYS A 130 0.56 28.87 -17.40
N VAL A 131 0.83 27.71 -16.81
CA VAL A 131 1.00 26.40 -17.47
C VAL A 131 -0.17 26.08 -18.41
N THR A 132 -1.40 26.46 -18.00
CA THR A 132 -2.62 26.31 -18.80
C THR A 132 -2.57 27.05 -20.14
N ASP A 133 -1.82 28.15 -20.23
CA ASP A 133 -1.67 28.92 -21.47
C ASP A 133 -0.65 28.26 -22.42
N LEU A 134 0.33 27.49 -21.89
CA LEU A 134 1.31 26.75 -22.72
C LEU A 134 0.73 25.49 -23.35
N MET A 135 -0.02 24.69 -22.57
CA MET A 135 -0.59 23.43 -23.07
C MET A 135 -1.56 23.66 -24.24
N ALA A 136 -2.42 24.68 -24.15
CA ALA A 136 -3.32 25.05 -25.23
C ALA A 136 -2.58 25.49 -26.51
N VAL A 137 -1.47 26.23 -26.36
CA VAL A 137 -0.65 26.67 -27.51
C VAL A 137 0.11 25.50 -28.15
N ILE A 138 0.53 24.51 -27.37
CA ILE A 138 1.17 23.29 -27.89
C ILE A 138 0.16 22.40 -28.63
N GLU A 139 -1.08 22.31 -28.15
CA GLU A 139 -2.14 21.51 -28.78
C GLU A 139 -2.71 22.13 -30.07
N GLU A 140 -2.66 23.46 -30.20
CA GLU A 140 -3.19 24.18 -31.37
C GLU A 140 -2.12 24.47 -32.46
N SER A 141 -0.84 24.14 -32.23
CA SER A 141 0.26 24.46 -33.16
C SER A 141 0.53 23.35 -34.18
N GLU A 142 0.68 23.70 -35.47
CA GLU A 142 1.07 22.75 -36.54
C GLU A 142 2.50 22.21 -36.38
N ASN A 143 3.36 22.83 -35.55
CA ASN A 143 4.73 22.40 -35.29
C ASN A 143 4.92 22.10 -33.79
N PRO A 144 4.98 20.81 -33.38
CA PRO A 144 5.14 20.45 -31.98
C PRO A 144 6.53 20.89 -31.43
N PRO A 145 6.64 21.15 -30.12
CA PRO A 145 7.89 21.57 -29.51
C PRO A 145 9.00 20.53 -29.69
N ARG A 146 10.14 20.95 -30.24
CA ARG A 146 11.28 20.06 -30.46
C ARG A 146 12.29 20.20 -29.34
N PHE A 147 12.71 19.08 -28.74
CA PHE A 147 13.76 19.11 -27.72
C PHE A 147 15.03 19.74 -28.28
N TRP A 148 15.52 20.74 -27.56
CA TRP A 148 16.67 21.53 -27.97
C TRP A 148 17.92 21.17 -27.18
N LYS A 149 17.89 21.30 -25.85
CA LYS A 149 19.00 21.01 -24.95
C LYS A 149 18.55 20.72 -23.52
N GLY A 150 19.29 19.85 -22.84
CA GLY A 150 19.20 19.62 -21.40
C GLY A 150 20.53 19.91 -20.71
N PHE A 151 20.46 20.29 -19.43
CA PHE A 151 21.62 20.57 -18.59
C PHE A 151 21.37 20.07 -17.17
N VAL A 152 22.38 19.48 -16.54
CA VAL A 152 22.32 18.97 -15.16
C VAL A 152 23.50 19.46 -14.35
N THR A 153 23.30 19.80 -13.07
CA THR A 153 24.41 20.18 -12.19
C THR A 153 25.14 18.94 -11.65
N ASP A 154 26.48 19.02 -11.59
CA ASP A 154 27.35 17.98 -11.04
C ASP A 154 27.40 18.08 -9.50
N SER A 155 26.23 17.98 -8.86
CA SER A 155 26.03 18.11 -7.41
C SER A 155 25.42 16.85 -6.78
N ARG A 156 25.38 15.72 -7.50
CA ARG A 156 24.86 14.44 -6.98
C ARG A 156 25.53 13.98 -5.67
N ASP A 157 26.77 14.43 -5.39
CA ASP A 157 27.48 14.14 -4.13
C ASP A 157 26.85 14.76 -2.87
N ILE A 158 25.95 15.73 -3.00
CA ILE A 158 25.28 16.45 -1.89
C ILE A 158 23.77 16.22 -1.86
N GLY A 159 23.24 15.30 -2.68
CA GLY A 159 21.81 14.95 -2.71
C GLY A 159 20.98 15.80 -3.67
N GLU A 160 21.33 17.08 -3.82
CA GLU A 160 20.60 18.03 -4.66
C GLU A 160 21.17 18.12 -6.08
N VAL A 161 20.31 18.01 -7.09
CA VAL A 161 20.60 18.05 -8.52
C VAL A 161 19.63 19.02 -9.20
N ASP A 162 20.16 20.03 -9.89
CA ASP A 162 19.36 20.93 -10.71
C ASP A 162 19.34 20.42 -12.15
N LEU A 163 18.15 20.25 -12.70
CA LEU A 163 17.92 19.79 -14.07
C LEU A 163 17.18 20.87 -14.85
N LEU A 164 17.70 21.26 -16.01
CA LEU A 164 17.03 22.18 -16.94
C LEU A 164 16.85 21.52 -18.30
N LEU A 165 15.63 21.56 -18.81
CA LEU A 165 15.25 21.01 -20.11
C LEU A 165 14.59 22.07 -20.97
N MET A 166 14.93 22.10 -22.26
CA MET A 166 14.50 23.17 -23.17
C MET A 166 13.98 22.63 -24.50
N TRP A 167 12.85 23.17 -24.98
CA TRP A 167 12.24 22.85 -26.27
C TRP A 167 12.04 24.10 -27.12
N GLU A 168 12.37 24.05 -28.41
CA GLU A 168 12.06 25.12 -29.36
C GLU A 168 10.61 25.04 -29.83
N GLN A 169 9.93 26.19 -29.93
CA GLN A 169 8.53 26.27 -30.36
C GLN A 169 8.28 27.47 -31.31
N GLY A 170 7.21 27.36 -32.11
CA GLY A 170 6.66 28.39 -32.99
C GLY A 170 7.27 28.41 -34.40
N ASP A 171 6.60 29.05 -35.36
CA ASP A 171 6.91 29.02 -36.82
C ASP A 171 8.34 29.43 -37.23
N ASN A 172 9.15 29.96 -36.31
CA ASN A 172 10.54 30.36 -36.55
C ASN A 172 11.54 29.85 -35.49
N ASN A 173 11.14 28.94 -34.58
CA ASN A 173 11.96 28.44 -33.45
C ASN A 173 12.63 29.55 -32.62
N LYS A 174 11.93 30.68 -32.43
CA LYS A 174 12.45 31.84 -31.69
C LYS A 174 12.10 31.81 -30.21
N GLU A 175 11.13 30.99 -29.83
CA GLU A 175 10.65 30.80 -28.47
C GLU A 175 11.11 29.42 -27.96
N VAL A 176 11.42 29.36 -26.67
CA VAL A 176 11.96 28.19 -25.99
C VAL A 176 11.17 27.96 -24.71
N ILE A 177 10.52 26.79 -24.61
CA ILE A 177 9.95 26.30 -23.36
C ILE A 177 11.10 25.82 -22.49
N ILE A 178 11.12 26.20 -21.22
CA ILE A 178 12.12 25.81 -20.25
C ILE A 178 11.41 25.17 -19.06
N LEU A 179 11.78 23.93 -18.74
CA LEU A 179 11.40 23.22 -17.52
C LEU A 179 12.64 23.11 -16.63
N GLY A 180 12.53 23.54 -15.37
CA GLY A 180 13.60 23.44 -14.39
C GLY A 180 13.14 22.66 -13.18
N PHE A 181 13.97 21.74 -12.69
CA PHE A 181 13.72 20.88 -11.54
C PHE A 181 14.86 21.04 -10.53
N LEU A 182 14.52 21.07 -9.24
CA LEU A 182 15.42 20.78 -8.14
C LEU A 182 15.07 19.39 -7.62
N LEU A 183 15.95 18.43 -7.88
CA LEU A 183 15.80 17.04 -7.48
C LEU A 183 16.68 16.80 -6.26
N GLU A 184 16.14 16.19 -5.22
CA GLU A 184 16.87 15.70 -4.05
C GLU A 184 16.67 14.20 -3.99
N LEU A 185 17.70 13.46 -4.38
CA LEU A 185 17.55 12.04 -4.70
C LEU A 185 17.62 11.14 -3.45
N TRP A 186 17.67 11.69 -2.23
CA TRP A 186 17.99 10.91 -1.03
C TRP A 186 16.83 10.83 -0.03
N HIS A 187 15.94 11.81 0.00
CA HIS A 187 14.74 11.84 0.85
C HIS A 187 13.59 12.67 0.26
N ASP A 188 13.88 13.87 -0.23
CA ASP A 188 12.83 14.85 -0.54
C ASP A 188 12.30 14.78 -1.99
N GLY A 189 12.91 13.97 -2.85
CA GLY A 189 12.53 13.79 -4.25
C GLY A 189 12.49 15.11 -5.02
N ILE A 190 11.41 15.44 -5.71
CA ILE A 190 11.25 16.72 -6.42
C ILE A 190 10.92 17.85 -5.43
N LYS A 191 11.95 18.59 -5.03
CA LYS A 191 11.86 19.70 -4.06
C LYS A 191 11.33 21.00 -4.66
N ASP A 192 11.67 21.30 -5.91
CA ASP A 192 11.21 22.51 -6.59
C ASP A 192 11.08 22.30 -8.10
N PHE A 193 10.21 23.09 -8.72
CA PHE A 193 9.95 23.05 -10.15
C PHE A 193 9.49 24.41 -10.69
N PHE A 194 9.92 24.76 -11.90
CA PHE A 194 9.31 25.85 -12.67
C PHE A 194 9.22 25.53 -14.16
N SER A 195 8.27 26.19 -14.82
CA SER A 195 8.12 26.19 -16.29
C SER A 195 7.98 27.61 -16.84
N ARG A 196 8.55 27.91 -18.01
CA ARG A 196 8.36 29.21 -18.70
C ARG A 196 8.64 29.16 -20.20
N VAL A 197 8.19 30.18 -20.94
CA VAL A 197 8.58 30.42 -22.34
C VAL A 197 9.46 31.67 -22.42
N GLU A 198 10.60 31.55 -23.10
CA GLU A 198 11.57 32.63 -23.28
C GLU A 198 12.02 32.75 -24.73
N SER A 199 12.57 33.90 -25.12
CA SER A 199 13.26 33.96 -26.43
C SER A 199 14.52 33.10 -26.40
N LYS A 200 14.90 32.48 -27.52
CA LYS A 200 16.12 31.64 -27.62
C LYS A 200 17.38 32.35 -27.09
N ARG A 201 17.54 33.66 -27.36
CA ARG A 201 18.64 34.49 -26.84
C ARG A 201 18.58 34.73 -25.33
N SER A 202 17.39 34.70 -24.73
CA SER A 202 17.22 34.76 -23.27
C SER A 202 17.55 33.42 -22.62
N ALA A 203 17.13 32.31 -23.24
CA ALA A 203 17.46 30.95 -22.80
C ALA A 203 18.97 30.67 -22.82
N GLU A 204 19.71 31.09 -23.87
CA GLU A 204 21.17 30.94 -23.92
C GLU A 204 21.87 31.73 -22.80
N ARG A 205 21.43 32.98 -22.55
CA ARG A 205 21.95 33.80 -21.45
C ARG A 205 21.62 33.24 -20.07
N LEU A 206 20.53 32.49 -19.96
CA LEU A 206 20.15 31.79 -18.74
C LEU A 206 21.15 30.66 -18.46
N VAL A 207 21.40 29.79 -19.45
CA VAL A 207 22.37 28.69 -19.34
C VAL A 207 23.77 29.21 -18.99
N GLU A 208 24.21 30.27 -19.65
CA GLU A 208 25.56 30.83 -19.44
C GLU A 208 25.75 31.43 -18.03
N ARG A 209 24.66 31.94 -17.43
CA ARG A 209 24.65 32.41 -16.03
C ARG A 209 24.73 31.23 -15.05
N THR A 210 24.02 30.15 -15.32
CA THR A 210 24.04 28.92 -14.51
C THR A 210 25.43 28.28 -14.51
N LYS A 211 26.04 28.14 -15.70
CA LYS A 211 27.42 27.64 -15.89
C LYS A 211 28.47 28.48 -15.15
N GLY A 212 28.16 29.73 -14.79
CA GLY A 212 29.05 30.62 -14.03
C GLY A 212 29.06 30.40 -12.51
N HIS A 213 28.08 29.69 -11.96
CA HIS A 213 27.93 29.49 -10.50
C HIS A 213 28.19 28.05 -10.05
N VAL A 214 27.86 27.05 -10.88
CA VAL A 214 27.98 25.62 -10.58
C VAL A 214 28.52 24.88 -11.82
N LYS A 215 29.23 23.76 -11.63
CA LYS A 215 29.63 22.88 -12.75
C LYS A 215 28.37 22.20 -13.32
N VAL A 216 28.17 22.35 -14.62
CA VAL A 216 26.99 21.86 -15.35
C VAL A 216 27.48 21.00 -16.51
N ASP A 217 26.88 19.82 -16.65
CA ASP A 217 27.12 18.89 -17.75
C ASP A 217 25.87 18.86 -18.67
N ASP A 218 26.07 18.49 -19.95
CA ASP A 218 24.97 18.39 -20.91
C ASP A 218 24.14 17.12 -20.59
N CYS A 219 22.81 17.20 -20.72
CA CYS A 219 21.90 16.11 -20.37
C CYS A 219 20.96 15.79 -21.54
N SER A 220 20.90 14.52 -21.92
CA SER A 220 19.95 14.00 -22.90
C SER A 220 18.53 13.92 -22.31
N LEU A 221 17.53 13.77 -23.18
CA LEU A 221 16.14 13.71 -22.74
C LEU A 221 15.81 12.38 -22.02
N ALA A 222 16.46 11.28 -22.41
CA ALA A 222 16.35 9.98 -21.73
C ALA A 222 16.99 10.01 -20.33
N GLU A 223 18.22 10.54 -20.21
CA GLU A 223 18.87 10.74 -18.89
C GLU A 223 18.03 11.63 -17.97
N ALA A 224 17.40 12.67 -18.53
CA ALA A 224 16.52 13.56 -17.80
C ALA A 224 15.25 12.86 -17.31
N ARG A 225 14.60 12.04 -18.17
CA ARG A 225 13.44 11.22 -17.79
C ARG A 225 13.79 10.30 -16.64
N ARG A 226 14.93 9.61 -16.71
CA ARG A 226 15.42 8.72 -15.65
C ARG A 226 15.62 9.44 -14.32
N LEU A 227 16.28 10.61 -14.32
CA LEU A 227 16.49 11.40 -13.10
C LEU A 227 15.17 11.88 -12.47
N ILE A 228 14.17 12.21 -13.30
CA ILE A 228 12.84 12.61 -12.82
C ILE A 228 12.08 11.40 -12.25
N LYS A 229 12.12 10.23 -12.92
CA LYS A 229 11.55 8.97 -12.41
C LYS A 229 12.19 8.59 -11.07
N GLU A 230 13.53 8.67 -10.94
CA GLU A 230 14.27 8.42 -9.70
C GLU A 230 13.84 9.37 -8.57
N ALA A 231 13.70 10.66 -8.84
CA ALA A 231 13.25 11.63 -7.83
C ALA A 231 11.79 11.40 -7.40
N LEU A 232 10.91 10.96 -8.31
CA LEU A 232 9.52 10.62 -7.98
C LEU A 232 9.44 9.37 -7.10
N ALA A 233 10.22 8.32 -7.41
CA ALA A 233 10.32 7.13 -6.56
C ALA A 233 10.86 7.47 -5.16
N VAL A 234 11.76 8.45 -5.03
CA VAL A 234 12.21 8.97 -3.72
C VAL A 234 11.06 9.67 -2.98
N ASN A 235 10.24 10.47 -3.67
CA ASN A 235 9.06 11.06 -3.04
C ASN A 235 8.10 10.01 -2.49
N GLU A 236 7.86 8.94 -3.25
CA GLU A 236 7.00 7.83 -2.87
C GLU A 236 7.56 7.03 -1.70
N ARG A 237 8.81 6.59 -1.80
CA ARG A 237 9.51 5.79 -0.77
C ARG A 237 9.54 6.44 0.60
N PHE A 238 9.70 7.76 0.66
CA PHE A 238 9.80 8.51 1.91
C PHE A 238 8.54 9.30 2.27
N GLY A 239 7.47 9.16 1.48
CA GLY A 239 6.21 9.90 1.68
C GLY A 239 6.37 11.42 1.66
N THR A 240 7.36 11.95 0.93
CA THR A 240 7.63 13.38 0.90
C THR A 240 6.77 14.08 -0.15
N PRO A 241 6.22 15.28 0.15
CA PRO A 241 5.27 15.93 -0.74
C PRO A 241 5.97 16.51 -1.99
N ILE A 242 5.64 15.98 -3.16
CA ILE A 242 6.06 16.53 -4.47
C ILE A 242 5.73 18.03 -4.59
N TYR A 243 6.66 18.84 -5.07
CA TYR A 243 6.49 20.29 -5.18
C TYR A 243 5.23 20.71 -5.95
N LYS A 244 4.49 21.67 -5.40
CA LYS A 244 3.15 22.09 -5.88
C LYS A 244 3.11 22.53 -7.35
N ASP A 245 4.14 23.22 -7.86
CA ASP A 245 4.13 23.73 -9.23
C ASP A 245 4.50 22.62 -10.24
N PHE A 246 5.22 21.59 -9.79
CA PHE A 246 5.42 20.36 -10.56
C PHE A 246 4.09 19.65 -10.80
N ARG A 247 3.27 19.49 -9.74
CA ARG A 247 1.91 18.90 -9.86
C ARG A 247 1.04 19.68 -10.85
N ALA A 248 1.09 21.01 -10.81
CA ALA A 248 0.36 21.86 -11.75
C ALA A 248 0.84 21.75 -13.21
N SER A 249 2.06 21.21 -13.41
CA SER A 249 2.73 21.09 -14.71
C SER A 249 2.88 19.65 -15.18
N LEU A 250 2.32 18.71 -14.42
CA LEU A 250 2.37 17.28 -14.71
C LEU A 250 1.86 16.93 -16.11
N PRO A 251 0.76 17.52 -16.64
CA PRO A 251 0.34 17.24 -18.02
C PRO A 251 1.37 17.64 -19.08
N LEU A 252 2.10 18.74 -18.85
CA LEU A 252 3.16 19.21 -19.75
C LEU A 252 4.42 18.34 -19.62
N VAL A 253 4.75 17.94 -18.39
CA VAL A 253 5.88 17.05 -18.07
C VAL A 253 5.64 15.65 -18.62
N ASN A 254 4.43 15.08 -18.49
CA ASN A 254 4.06 13.80 -19.07
C ASN A 254 4.21 13.84 -20.60
N LYS A 255 3.57 14.81 -21.25
CA LYS A 255 3.61 14.95 -22.71
C LYS A 255 5.03 15.14 -23.28
N LEU A 256 5.88 15.93 -22.62
CA LEU A 256 7.22 16.24 -23.14
C LEU A 256 8.30 15.26 -22.66
N ILE A 257 8.09 14.60 -21.52
CA ILE A 257 9.11 13.81 -20.82
C ILE A 257 8.56 12.43 -20.41
N LEU A 258 7.64 12.30 -19.46
CA LEU A 258 7.37 10.98 -18.84
C LEU A 258 6.65 9.98 -19.74
N GLU A 259 5.73 10.46 -20.59
CA GLU A 259 4.90 9.65 -21.51
C GLU A 259 5.22 9.95 -22.99
N ASN A 260 6.33 10.61 -23.27
CA ASN A 260 6.71 10.97 -24.64
C ASN A 260 7.24 9.74 -25.42
N PRO A 261 6.52 9.22 -26.42
CA PRO A 261 6.90 7.99 -27.11
C PRO A 261 8.15 8.15 -27.99
N ASP A 262 8.59 9.38 -28.28
CA ASP A 262 9.81 9.64 -29.07
C ASP A 262 11.11 9.50 -28.24
N ILE A 263 10.99 9.32 -26.93
CA ILE A 263 12.14 9.00 -26.07
C ILE A 263 12.20 7.49 -26.01
N VAL A 264 13.14 6.93 -26.77
CA VAL A 264 13.54 5.52 -26.67
C VAL A 264 14.19 5.37 -25.29
N ASP A 265 13.51 4.69 -24.37
CA ASP A 265 14.16 4.19 -23.17
C ASP A 265 15.12 3.10 -23.69
N GLU A 266 16.43 3.28 -23.51
CA GLU A 266 17.46 2.35 -24.03
C GLU A 266 17.34 0.93 -23.41
N ASP A 267 16.32 0.69 -22.59
CA ASP A 267 15.99 -0.52 -21.86
C ASP A 267 14.62 -1.14 -22.31
N GLU A 268 13.92 -0.58 -23.33
CA GLU A 268 12.57 -1.04 -23.79
C GLU A 268 12.59 -1.82 -25.14
N GLU A 269 13.75 -2.28 -25.63
CA GLU A 269 13.84 -3.04 -26.91
C GLU A 269 13.62 -4.57 -26.80
N GLU A 270 13.19 -5.14 -25.66
CA GLU A 270 13.09 -6.60 -25.48
C GLU A 270 11.69 -7.21 -25.25
N GLU A 271 10.59 -6.44 -25.17
CA GLU A 271 9.27 -7.02 -24.79
C GLU A 271 8.17 -7.12 -25.88
N GLU A 272 8.42 -6.76 -27.14
CA GLU A 272 7.39 -6.86 -28.20
C GLU A 272 7.84 -7.67 -29.43
N GLU A 273 8.36 -8.90 -29.30
CA GLU A 273 8.48 -9.77 -30.49
C GLU A 273 8.56 -11.30 -30.24
N GLU A 274 7.69 -11.90 -29.41
CA GLU A 274 7.49 -13.36 -29.49
C GLU A 274 6.01 -13.77 -29.47
N ASP A 275 5.39 -13.76 -30.66
CA ASP A 275 4.32 -14.70 -30.97
C ASP A 275 4.46 -15.18 -32.44
N PHE A 276 4.82 -16.46 -32.58
CA PHE A 276 4.88 -17.30 -33.79
C PHE A 276 6.01 -17.09 -34.83
N ALA A 277 7.12 -17.82 -34.69
CA ALA A 277 7.60 -18.77 -35.72
C ALA A 277 8.74 -19.66 -35.22
N PHE A 278 8.53 -20.98 -35.24
CA PHE A 278 9.59 -21.99 -35.12
C PHE A 278 10.67 -21.79 -36.18
N GLU A 279 11.92 -21.57 -35.78
CA GLU A 279 13.11 -22.07 -36.46
C GLU A 279 14.23 -22.32 -35.43
N GLU A 280 14.83 -23.51 -35.52
CA GLU A 280 15.86 -24.05 -34.62
C GLU A 280 17.19 -23.27 -34.69
N ASP A 281 17.93 -23.32 -33.58
CA ASP A 281 19.37 -23.06 -33.38
C ASP A 281 19.82 -21.59 -33.18
N GLU A 282 20.18 -21.21 -31.95
CA GLU A 282 21.56 -21.19 -31.42
C GLU A 282 21.57 -20.52 -30.02
N ASP A 283 21.93 -21.30 -28.99
CA ASP A 283 22.49 -20.91 -27.69
C ASP A 283 22.50 -19.40 -27.33
N GLU A 284 21.41 -18.88 -26.73
CA GLU A 284 21.45 -17.62 -25.97
C GLU A 284 21.56 -17.93 -24.47
N GLU A 285 22.69 -17.51 -23.91
CA GLU A 285 23.09 -17.66 -22.52
C GLU A 285 22.27 -16.64 -21.70
N TYR A 286 21.28 -17.11 -20.93
CA TYR A 286 20.48 -16.27 -20.02
C TYR A 286 21.39 -15.50 -19.06
N ASP A 287 21.41 -14.17 -19.15
CA ASP A 287 22.06 -13.33 -18.16
C ASP A 287 21.20 -13.31 -16.88
N GLU A 288 21.78 -13.76 -15.75
CA GLU A 288 21.15 -13.82 -14.42
C GLU A 288 20.55 -12.45 -14.04
N GLU A 289 19.22 -12.34 -13.88
CA GLU A 289 18.59 -11.14 -13.30
C GLU A 289 19.16 -10.88 -11.89
N GLU A 290 19.91 -9.79 -11.73
CA GLU A 290 20.61 -9.47 -10.49
C GLU A 290 19.61 -8.87 -9.48
N ILE A 291 19.14 -9.68 -8.52
CA ILE A 291 18.28 -9.22 -7.40
C ILE A 291 18.80 -7.91 -6.80
N ASP A 292 17.87 -6.96 -6.60
CA ASP A 292 18.16 -5.66 -5.98
C ASP A 292 18.93 -5.84 -4.65
N PRO A 293 20.18 -5.33 -4.56
CA PRO A 293 20.99 -5.48 -3.36
C PRO A 293 20.46 -4.73 -2.14
N ASP A 294 19.51 -3.80 -2.31
CA ASP A 294 18.92 -2.99 -1.25
C ASP A 294 17.67 -3.62 -0.61
N LEU A 295 17.21 -4.80 -1.06
CA LEU A 295 16.08 -5.51 -0.44
C LEU A 295 16.33 -5.78 1.05
N LYS A 296 15.33 -5.45 1.88
CA LYS A 296 15.35 -5.75 3.31
C LYS A 296 15.17 -7.24 3.56
N PRO A 297 15.61 -7.76 4.74
CA PRO A 297 15.43 -9.18 5.06
C PRO A 297 13.99 -9.70 4.94
N ILE A 298 12.99 -8.88 5.30
CA ILE A 298 11.57 -9.24 5.17
C ILE A 298 11.20 -9.38 3.69
N GLU A 299 11.56 -8.41 2.85
CA GLU A 299 11.27 -8.40 1.40
C GLU A 299 11.93 -9.61 0.71
N VAL A 300 13.19 -9.93 1.05
CA VAL A 300 13.87 -11.13 0.52
C VAL A 300 13.13 -12.43 0.84
N VAL A 301 12.49 -12.53 2.02
CA VAL A 301 11.75 -13.74 2.40
C VAL A 301 10.36 -13.78 1.77
N THR A 302 9.68 -12.63 1.71
CA THR A 302 8.37 -12.52 1.08
C THR A 302 8.48 -12.88 -0.41
N ASN A 303 9.37 -12.23 -1.15
CA ASN A 303 9.58 -12.52 -2.56
C ASN A 303 10.02 -13.98 -2.80
N PHE A 304 10.89 -14.53 -1.95
CA PHE A 304 11.26 -15.94 -2.07
C PHE A 304 10.06 -16.89 -1.98
N ILE A 305 9.08 -16.60 -1.10
CA ILE A 305 7.88 -17.43 -0.94
C ILE A 305 6.92 -17.22 -2.10
N GLU A 306 6.74 -15.98 -2.54
CA GLU A 306 5.88 -15.58 -3.68
C GLU A 306 6.40 -16.22 -4.98
N ASP A 307 7.63 -15.92 -5.38
CA ASP A 307 8.26 -16.47 -6.60
C ASP A 307 8.29 -18.01 -6.56
N TRP A 308 8.45 -18.63 -5.38
CA TRP A 308 8.37 -20.09 -5.25
C TRP A 308 6.94 -20.63 -5.46
N ALA A 309 5.93 -19.92 -4.96
CA ALA A 309 4.52 -20.31 -5.10
C ALA A 309 4.02 -20.09 -6.53
N ASP A 310 4.44 -19.00 -7.17
CA ASP A 310 4.12 -18.63 -8.55
C ASP A 310 4.90 -19.46 -9.59
N GLN A 311 5.71 -20.41 -9.11
CA GLN A 311 6.50 -21.35 -9.91
C GLN A 311 7.64 -20.69 -10.69
N GLU A 312 8.05 -19.48 -10.29
CA GLU A 312 9.21 -18.73 -10.75
C GLU A 312 10.49 -19.22 -10.04
N TYR A 313 10.80 -20.51 -10.22
CA TYR A 313 11.84 -21.18 -9.43
C TYR A 313 13.26 -20.67 -9.70
N MET A 314 13.51 -20.13 -10.89
CA MET A 314 14.79 -19.51 -11.23
C MET A 314 15.01 -18.26 -10.37
N ASP A 315 13.96 -17.45 -10.16
CA ASP A 315 13.99 -16.23 -9.37
C ASP A 315 14.03 -16.54 -7.88
N ALA A 316 13.20 -17.47 -7.41
CA ALA A 316 13.26 -18.01 -6.06
C ALA A 316 14.69 -18.48 -5.68
N TYR A 317 15.41 -19.11 -6.61
CA TYR A 317 16.78 -19.55 -6.37
C TYR A 317 17.75 -18.38 -6.12
N ASN A 318 17.53 -17.23 -6.76
CA ASN A 318 18.41 -16.08 -6.67
C ASN A 318 18.45 -15.50 -5.24
N TYR A 319 17.35 -15.61 -4.47
CA TYR A 319 17.31 -15.16 -3.07
C TYR A 319 18.12 -16.04 -2.12
N LEU A 320 18.53 -17.23 -2.55
CA LEU A 320 19.30 -18.16 -1.72
C LEU A 320 20.77 -17.76 -1.69
N ALA A 321 21.40 -17.80 -0.52
CA ALA A 321 22.84 -17.54 -0.38
C ALA A 321 23.67 -18.61 -1.10
N SER A 322 24.88 -18.27 -1.53
CA SER A 322 25.78 -19.19 -2.24
C SER A 322 26.09 -20.48 -1.47
N GLN A 323 26.09 -20.41 -0.13
CA GLN A 323 26.31 -21.55 0.78
C GLN A 323 25.00 -22.12 1.33
N SER A 324 23.85 -21.70 0.81
CA SER A 324 22.54 -22.13 1.31
C SER A 324 22.34 -23.61 1.11
N ARG A 325 21.86 -24.28 2.16
CA ARG A 325 21.55 -25.72 2.10
C ARG A 325 20.34 -25.99 1.21
N LEU A 326 19.49 -24.98 1.00
CA LEU A 326 18.31 -25.06 0.14
C LEU A 326 18.69 -25.22 -1.34
N ARG A 327 19.87 -24.72 -1.75
CA ARG A 327 20.40 -24.95 -3.11
C ARG A 327 20.75 -26.42 -3.38
N GLN A 328 20.91 -27.24 -2.34
CA GLN A 328 21.29 -28.66 -2.42
C GLN A 328 22.61 -28.95 -3.21
N GLY A 329 23.40 -27.92 -3.51
CA GLY A 329 24.57 -28.03 -4.39
C GLY A 329 24.24 -28.22 -5.87
N LEU A 330 23.00 -27.96 -6.27
CA LEU A 330 22.53 -27.95 -7.66
C LEU A 330 22.85 -26.61 -8.33
N THR A 331 22.88 -26.58 -9.66
CA THR A 331 22.81 -25.33 -10.42
C THR A 331 21.41 -24.70 -10.33
N GLN A 332 21.25 -23.44 -10.76
CA GLN A 332 19.95 -22.78 -10.78
C GLN A 332 18.93 -23.55 -11.64
N GLU A 333 19.31 -23.91 -12.87
CA GLU A 333 18.50 -24.72 -13.79
C GLU A 333 18.14 -26.10 -13.20
N GLU A 334 19.12 -26.85 -12.67
CA GLU A 334 18.87 -28.16 -12.04
C GLU A 334 17.97 -28.04 -10.81
N TRP A 335 18.06 -26.90 -10.09
CA TRP A 335 17.22 -26.63 -8.95
C TRP A 335 15.78 -26.38 -9.40
N ALA A 336 15.58 -25.52 -10.40
CA ALA A 336 14.27 -25.16 -10.96
C ALA A 336 13.56 -26.35 -11.61
N GLU A 337 14.21 -27.08 -12.52
CA GLU A 337 13.62 -28.24 -13.23
C GLU A 337 13.02 -29.25 -12.24
N ARG A 338 13.71 -29.51 -11.13
CA ARG A 338 13.22 -30.42 -10.09
C ARG A 338 11.95 -29.92 -9.38
N ARG A 339 11.79 -28.60 -9.23
CA ARG A 339 10.59 -28.00 -8.61
C ARG A 339 9.46 -27.89 -9.62
N GLU A 340 9.75 -27.68 -10.90
CA GLU A 340 8.75 -27.77 -11.96
C GLU A 340 8.16 -29.17 -12.06
N GLU A 341 9.00 -30.22 -12.00
CA GLU A 341 8.53 -31.61 -11.92
C GLU A 341 7.62 -31.84 -10.70
N TRP A 342 7.98 -31.24 -9.56
CA TRP A 342 7.19 -31.28 -8.34
C TRP A 342 5.85 -30.55 -8.50
N ALA A 343 5.87 -29.32 -9.03
CA ALA A 343 4.70 -28.49 -9.27
C ALA A 343 3.72 -29.17 -10.24
N GLY A 344 4.22 -29.87 -11.26
CA GLY A 344 3.40 -30.66 -12.16
C GLY A 344 2.59 -31.76 -11.46
N GLN A 345 3.06 -32.27 -10.32
CA GLN A 345 2.36 -33.27 -9.50
C GLN A 345 1.41 -32.65 -8.47
N PHE A 346 1.88 -31.66 -7.72
CA PHE A 346 1.18 -31.12 -6.55
C PHE A 346 0.43 -29.81 -6.80
N ARG A 347 0.69 -29.14 -7.92
CA ARG A 347 0.00 -27.93 -8.40
C ARG A 347 -0.17 -26.88 -7.29
N PRO A 348 0.95 -26.28 -6.82
CA PRO A 348 0.87 -25.15 -5.90
C PRO A 348 0.06 -24.01 -6.53
N ASP A 349 -0.92 -23.50 -5.80
CA ASP A 349 -1.79 -22.41 -6.25
C ASP A 349 -2.37 -21.62 -5.04
N TYR A 350 -2.88 -20.41 -5.27
CA TYR A 350 -3.58 -19.58 -4.27
C TYR A 350 -2.79 -19.37 -2.96
N LEU A 351 -1.57 -18.82 -3.05
CA LEU A 351 -0.76 -18.41 -1.91
C LEU A 351 -1.49 -17.34 -1.08
N LYS A 352 -1.65 -17.59 0.23
CA LYS A 352 -2.11 -16.60 1.22
C LYS A 352 -1.00 -16.35 2.26
N PRO A 353 -0.32 -15.19 2.23
CA PRO A 353 0.63 -14.83 3.28
C PRO A 353 -0.11 -14.44 4.57
N ASN A 354 0.29 -15.00 5.72
CA ASN A 354 -0.38 -14.74 7.01
C ASN A 354 0.36 -13.68 7.84
N PHE A 355 1.67 -13.84 8.00
CA PHE A 355 2.49 -12.87 8.72
C PHE A 355 3.96 -12.97 8.30
N VAL A 356 4.68 -11.85 8.37
CA VAL A 356 6.15 -11.82 8.27
C VAL A 356 6.72 -10.92 9.36
N HIS A 357 7.70 -11.42 10.11
CA HIS A 357 8.26 -10.73 11.28
C HIS A 357 9.77 -10.94 11.43
N GLU A 358 10.54 -9.84 11.44
CA GLU A 358 11.98 -9.89 11.72
C GLU A 358 12.24 -10.01 13.23
N ARG A 359 12.86 -11.12 13.67
CA ARG A 359 13.22 -11.36 15.08
C ARG A 359 14.37 -10.46 15.53
N GLU A 360 14.25 -9.90 16.74
CA GLU A 360 15.38 -9.31 17.44
C GLU A 360 16.38 -10.39 17.90
N VAL A 361 17.55 -10.49 17.25
CA VAL A 361 18.59 -11.46 17.63
C VAL A 361 19.19 -11.11 19.00
N LYS A 362 18.78 -11.84 20.05
CA LYS A 362 19.41 -11.75 21.38
C LYS A 362 20.79 -12.42 21.35
N LYS A 363 21.86 -11.61 21.44
CA LYS A 363 23.23 -12.13 21.60
C LYS A 363 23.32 -13.03 22.84
N PRO A 364 23.86 -14.26 22.75
CA PRO A 364 23.99 -15.15 23.91
C PRO A 364 24.81 -14.49 25.02
N VAL A 365 24.33 -14.59 26.27
CA VAL A 365 24.99 -14.05 27.48
C VAL A 365 26.36 -14.71 27.74
N LEU A 366 26.65 -15.84 27.08
CA LEU A 366 27.87 -16.65 27.22
C LEU A 366 28.73 -16.68 25.95
N TRP A 367 28.84 -15.56 25.22
CA TRP A 367 29.79 -15.48 24.11
C TRP A 367 31.24 -15.36 24.64
N LEU A 368 32.01 -16.46 24.55
CA LEU A 368 33.47 -16.43 24.70
C LEU A 368 34.09 -16.25 23.31
N ALA A 369 34.87 -15.18 23.14
CA ALA A 369 35.63 -14.92 21.92
C ALA A 369 36.55 -16.11 21.60
N ASN A 370 36.29 -16.84 20.53
CA ASN A 370 37.21 -17.84 20.01
C ASN A 370 38.29 -17.12 19.18
N PRO A 371 39.58 -17.17 19.55
CA PRO A 371 40.63 -16.41 18.84
C PRO A 371 40.98 -16.95 17.45
N PHE A 372 40.35 -18.04 17.00
CA PHE A 372 40.60 -18.68 15.71
C PHE A 372 39.54 -18.41 14.63
N SER A 373 38.42 -17.75 14.97
CA SER A 373 37.42 -17.29 13.98
C SER A 373 37.69 -15.84 13.58
N ARG A 374 38.78 -15.60 12.86
CA ARG A 374 38.96 -14.36 12.09
C ARG A 374 38.37 -14.61 10.70
N GLY A 375 37.09 -14.28 10.51
CA GLY A 375 36.49 -14.31 9.17
C GLY A 375 34.96 -14.22 9.05
N ALA A 376 34.18 -14.47 10.10
CA ALA A 376 32.71 -14.46 10.01
C ALA A 376 32.10 -13.71 11.20
N GLU A 377 32.09 -12.38 11.12
CA GLU A 377 31.05 -11.57 11.78
C GLU A 377 29.95 -11.35 10.73
N HIS A 378 29.21 -12.40 10.36
CA HIS A 378 28.02 -12.23 9.54
C HIS A 378 26.95 -11.62 10.44
N ALA A 379 26.38 -10.48 10.05
CA ALA A 379 25.18 -9.96 10.68
C ALA A 379 24.05 -10.94 10.35
N GLU A 380 23.83 -11.96 11.18
CA GLU A 380 22.73 -12.89 10.96
C GLU A 380 21.41 -12.21 11.30
N LYS A 381 20.46 -12.25 10.38
CA LYS A 381 19.06 -11.85 10.59
C LYS A 381 18.18 -13.09 10.55
N VAL A 382 17.07 -13.05 11.30
CA VAL A 382 16.08 -14.12 11.30
C VAL A 382 14.73 -13.51 11.04
N VAL A 383 14.03 -14.02 10.03
CA VAL A 383 12.69 -13.59 9.66
C VAL A 383 11.77 -14.80 9.80
N ASP A 384 10.70 -14.62 10.57
CA ASP A 384 9.63 -15.61 10.70
C ASP A 384 8.56 -15.31 9.67
N ALA A 385 8.04 -16.34 9.02
CA ALA A 385 6.92 -16.24 8.12
C ALA A 385 5.90 -17.34 8.40
N GLY A 386 4.62 -16.97 8.32
CA GLY A 386 3.51 -17.88 8.24
C GLY A 386 2.77 -17.64 6.93
N TRP A 387 2.43 -18.71 6.24
CA TRP A 387 1.80 -18.67 4.92
C TRP A 387 1.03 -19.96 4.68
N SER A 388 0.11 -19.94 3.74
CA SER A 388 -0.62 -21.12 3.29
C SER A 388 -0.74 -21.14 1.78
N ILE A 389 -0.86 -22.32 1.20
CA ILE A 389 -1.01 -22.51 -0.25
C ILE A 389 -1.90 -23.72 -0.49
N GLU A 390 -2.63 -23.72 -1.60
CA GLU A 390 -3.41 -24.88 -2.05
C GLU A 390 -2.49 -25.87 -2.76
N LEU A 391 -2.68 -27.15 -2.45
CA LEU A 391 -1.97 -28.25 -3.06
C LEU A 391 -2.97 -29.34 -3.42
N PHE A 392 -2.85 -29.85 -4.65
CA PHE A 392 -3.71 -30.91 -5.16
C PHE A 392 -3.61 -32.23 -4.36
N ASP A 393 -2.45 -32.50 -3.76
CA ASP A 393 -2.22 -33.66 -2.88
C ASP A 393 -1.28 -33.26 -1.74
N THR A 394 -1.33 -33.97 -0.62
CA THR A 394 -0.45 -33.70 0.53
C THR A 394 0.93 -34.31 0.28
N PRO A 395 1.99 -33.49 0.13
CA PRO A 395 3.33 -33.98 -0.16
C PRO A 395 3.97 -34.67 1.07
N GLU A 396 4.86 -35.63 0.83
CA GLU A 396 5.62 -36.26 1.92
C GLU A 396 6.58 -35.23 2.59
N PRO A 397 6.80 -35.28 3.92
CA PRO A 397 7.55 -34.25 4.69
C PRO A 397 9.04 -34.03 4.35
N ASN A 398 9.58 -34.59 3.26
CA ASN A 398 10.97 -34.40 2.84
C ASN A 398 11.14 -34.31 1.32
N LEU A 399 10.07 -33.98 0.59
CA LEU A 399 10.11 -33.99 -0.87
C LEU A 399 10.98 -32.85 -1.43
N LEU A 400 10.87 -31.66 -0.83
CA LEU A 400 11.68 -30.46 -1.11
C LEU A 400 12.23 -29.88 0.21
N PRO A 401 13.51 -29.46 0.28
CA PRO A 401 14.10 -28.89 1.51
C PRO A 401 13.45 -27.58 1.99
N GLU A 402 12.94 -26.79 1.06
CA GLU A 402 12.29 -25.50 1.29
C GLU A 402 10.78 -25.63 1.56
N LEU A 403 10.21 -26.83 1.41
CA LEU A 403 8.81 -27.09 1.73
C LEU A 403 8.69 -27.61 3.18
N PRO A 404 8.24 -26.79 4.14
CA PRO A 404 8.04 -27.21 5.52
C PRO A 404 6.91 -28.23 5.67
N GLN A 405 6.84 -28.88 6.83
CA GLN A 405 5.70 -29.72 7.17
C GLN A 405 4.49 -28.85 7.54
N ALA A 406 3.34 -29.16 6.92
CA ALA A 406 2.10 -28.45 7.22
C ALA A 406 1.72 -28.56 8.71
N THR A 407 1.39 -27.42 9.32
CA THR A 407 0.88 -27.36 10.69
C THR A 407 -0.56 -27.84 10.75
N ASP A 408 -1.35 -27.57 9.70
CA ASP A 408 -2.66 -28.15 9.47
C ASP A 408 -2.97 -28.21 7.96
N PHE A 409 -4.07 -28.84 7.57
CA PHE A 409 -4.57 -28.79 6.19
C PHE A 409 -6.10 -28.92 6.13
N TYR A 410 -6.70 -28.36 5.09
CA TYR A 410 -8.14 -28.46 4.79
C TYR A 410 -8.34 -29.27 3.51
N GLU A 411 -9.15 -30.31 3.58
CA GLU A 411 -9.29 -31.32 2.51
C GLU A 411 -10.08 -30.78 1.32
N GLU A 412 -11.11 -29.97 1.55
CA GLU A 412 -12.04 -29.48 0.54
C GLU A 412 -11.37 -28.59 -0.53
N THR A 413 -10.39 -27.77 -0.13
CA THR A 413 -9.61 -26.88 -1.03
C THR A 413 -8.19 -27.38 -1.26
N GLY A 414 -7.70 -28.32 -0.43
CA GLY A 414 -6.30 -28.71 -0.44
C GLY A 414 -5.38 -27.66 0.19
N ARG A 415 -5.89 -26.72 0.99
CA ARG A 415 -5.08 -25.70 1.66
C ARG A 415 -4.19 -26.29 2.74
N HIS A 416 -2.91 -25.94 2.73
CA HIS A 416 -1.92 -26.35 3.73
C HIS A 416 -1.29 -25.12 4.39
N TRP A 417 -1.21 -25.11 5.73
CA TRP A 417 -0.61 -24.00 6.48
C TRP A 417 0.81 -24.32 6.94
N PHE A 418 1.70 -23.32 6.86
CA PHE A 418 3.12 -23.47 7.14
C PHE A 418 3.63 -22.40 8.10
N TRP A 419 4.63 -22.77 8.91
CA TRP A 419 5.36 -21.85 9.77
C TRP A 419 6.86 -22.08 9.67
N THR A 420 7.57 -21.08 9.14
CA THR A 420 9.01 -21.14 8.88
C THR A 420 9.75 -19.95 9.47
N SER A 421 11.04 -20.17 9.75
CA SER A 421 12.00 -19.10 10.04
C SER A 421 13.16 -19.19 9.06
N TYR A 422 13.48 -18.08 8.43
CA TYR A 422 14.59 -17.95 7.49
C TYR A 422 15.75 -17.24 8.18
N LYS A 423 16.95 -17.82 8.07
CA LYS A 423 18.20 -17.17 8.48
C LYS A 423 18.81 -16.53 7.26
N LEU A 424 19.09 -15.24 7.35
CA LEU A 424 19.69 -14.47 6.28
C LEU A 424 21.12 -14.09 6.62
N VAL A 425 21.94 -14.07 5.58
CA VAL A 425 23.31 -13.59 5.58
C VAL A 425 23.46 -12.51 4.53
N GLU A 426 24.29 -11.53 4.81
CA GLU A 426 24.66 -10.50 3.84
C GLU A 426 25.81 -11.02 2.96
N GLU A 427 25.56 -11.14 1.66
CA GLU A 427 26.54 -11.48 0.62
C GLU A 427 26.78 -10.24 -0.29
N PRO A 428 27.84 -10.20 -1.12
CA PRO A 428 27.94 -9.20 -2.18
C PRO A 428 26.71 -9.31 -3.08
N GLY A 429 25.89 -8.24 -3.14
CA GLY A 429 24.58 -8.29 -3.82
C GLY A 429 23.38 -8.30 -2.88
N GLY A 430 23.56 -8.15 -1.56
CA GLY A 430 22.48 -7.90 -0.61
C GLY A 430 22.21 -9.03 0.39
N TRP A 431 21.04 -8.99 1.03
CA TRP A 431 20.59 -10.07 1.90
C TRP A 431 20.22 -11.31 1.10
N ARG A 432 20.61 -12.48 1.60
CA ARG A 432 20.30 -13.78 1.00
C ARG A 432 19.95 -14.81 2.07
N ILE A 433 19.06 -15.74 1.72
CA ILE A 433 18.59 -16.81 2.60
C ILE A 433 19.68 -17.88 2.71
N LEU A 434 20.30 -17.96 3.88
CA LEU A 434 21.31 -18.97 4.19
C LEU A 434 20.67 -20.32 4.52
N ASP A 435 19.53 -20.30 5.21
CA ASP A 435 18.94 -21.49 5.77
C ASP A 435 17.47 -21.25 6.13
N MET A 436 16.67 -22.31 6.11
CA MET A 436 15.29 -22.29 6.59
C MET A 436 15.15 -23.29 7.74
N VAL A 437 14.34 -22.92 8.73
CA VAL A 437 13.95 -23.75 9.86
C VAL A 437 12.44 -23.94 9.80
N ASP A 438 12.01 -25.19 9.81
CA ASP A 438 10.61 -25.57 9.93
C ASP A 438 10.18 -25.42 11.41
N GLU A 439 9.63 -24.26 11.74
CA GLU A 439 9.17 -23.97 13.11
C GLU A 439 7.87 -24.72 13.43
N GLY A 440 7.02 -24.96 12.43
CA GLY A 440 5.83 -25.79 12.56
C GLY A 440 6.16 -27.20 13.06
N LYS A 441 7.18 -27.83 12.49
CA LYS A 441 7.71 -29.11 12.96
C LYS A 441 8.38 -28.99 14.33
N ASN A 442 9.20 -27.96 14.56
CA ASN A 442 9.82 -27.77 15.88
C ASN A 442 8.79 -27.63 16.99
N ALA A 443 7.67 -26.95 16.71
CA ALA A 443 6.57 -26.78 17.65
C ALA A 443 5.94 -28.12 18.06
N GLN A 444 5.85 -29.09 17.13
CA GLN A 444 5.36 -30.44 17.43
C GLN A 444 6.23 -31.20 18.43
N ASP A 445 7.53 -30.86 18.54
CA ASP A 445 8.44 -31.46 19.52
C ASP A 445 8.41 -30.77 20.90
N ILE A 446 7.74 -29.61 21.04
CA ILE A 446 7.60 -28.91 22.31
C ILE A 446 6.58 -29.65 23.20
N PRO A 447 6.90 -30.01 24.45
CA PRO A 447 5.94 -30.69 25.32
C PRO A 447 4.66 -29.88 25.54
N ALA A 448 3.48 -30.53 25.53
CA ALA A 448 2.16 -29.92 25.74
C ALA A 448 2.09 -28.88 26.89
N ALA A 449 2.72 -29.18 28.04
CA ALA A 449 2.75 -28.25 29.17
C ALA A 449 3.52 -26.95 28.90
N GLU A 450 4.56 -26.99 28.06
CA GLU A 450 5.28 -25.80 27.63
C GLU A 450 4.53 -25.08 26.50
N LEU A 451 3.87 -25.79 25.58
CA LEU A 451 2.98 -25.18 24.57
C LEU A 451 1.87 -24.35 25.23
N GLN A 452 1.16 -24.91 26.22
CA GLN A 452 0.14 -24.19 26.99
C GLN A 452 0.69 -22.93 27.65
N ARG A 453 1.93 -22.99 28.15
CA ARG A 453 2.61 -21.84 28.75
C ARG A 453 2.96 -20.77 27.72
N LEU A 454 3.43 -21.17 26.53
CA LEU A 454 3.74 -20.26 25.43
C LEU A 454 2.48 -19.57 24.90
N ILE A 455 1.41 -20.34 24.64
CA ILE A 455 0.09 -19.82 24.25
C ILE A 455 -0.38 -18.75 25.22
N LYS A 456 -0.35 -19.07 26.53
CA LYS A 456 -0.72 -18.12 27.57
C LYS A 456 0.14 -16.85 27.55
N GLN A 457 1.46 -16.98 27.39
CA GLN A 457 2.36 -15.85 27.35
C GLN A 457 2.08 -14.92 26.16
N HIS A 458 1.78 -15.49 24.99
CA HIS A 458 1.43 -14.72 23.81
C HIS A 458 0.07 -14.01 23.96
N ASN A 459 -0.95 -14.69 24.48
CA ASN A 459 -2.24 -14.07 24.78
C ASN A 459 -2.12 -12.89 25.77
N GLU A 460 -1.36 -13.08 26.88
CA GLU A 460 -1.08 -12.00 27.85
C GLU A 460 -0.34 -10.82 27.21
N ARG A 461 0.48 -11.08 26.18
CA ARG A 461 1.21 -10.04 25.46
C ARG A 461 0.29 -9.25 24.52
N VAL A 462 -0.59 -9.90 23.79
CA VAL A 462 -1.63 -9.26 22.96
C VAL A 462 -2.51 -8.37 23.85
N GLU A 463 -3.03 -8.90 24.96
CA GLU A 463 -3.87 -8.15 25.90
C GLU A 463 -3.15 -6.89 26.43
N LYS A 464 -1.86 -7.02 26.74
CA LYS A 464 -1.07 -5.88 27.20
C LYS A 464 -0.90 -4.81 26.13
N ILE A 465 -0.72 -5.18 24.87
CA ILE A 465 -0.56 -4.23 23.77
C ILE A 465 -1.89 -3.50 23.54
N THR A 466 -3.00 -4.23 23.46
CA THR A 466 -4.34 -3.66 23.22
C THR A 466 -4.81 -2.75 24.37
N GLN A 467 -4.36 -3.00 25.62
CA GLN A 467 -4.61 -2.11 26.75
C GLN A 467 -3.74 -0.83 26.74
N GLN A 468 -2.59 -0.84 26.06
CA GLN A 468 -1.60 0.24 26.09
C GLN A 468 -1.70 1.19 24.89
N HIS A 469 -2.24 0.71 23.76
CA HIS A 469 -2.23 1.40 22.48
C HIS A 469 -3.63 1.46 21.88
N SER A 470 -3.99 2.61 21.30
CA SER A 470 -5.24 2.77 20.56
C SER A 470 -5.05 2.40 19.09
N PRO A 471 -6.04 1.77 18.42
CA PRO A 471 -6.03 1.59 16.97
C PRO A 471 -5.90 2.90 16.18
N HIS A 472 -6.13 4.05 16.82
CA HIS A 472 -6.05 5.39 16.23
C HIS A 472 -4.73 6.12 16.55
N ASP A 473 -3.76 5.45 17.18
CA ASP A 473 -2.46 6.04 17.47
C ASP A 473 -1.65 6.25 16.17
N PRO A 474 -0.79 7.29 16.08
CA PRO A 474 0.08 7.49 14.90
C PRO A 474 1.00 6.30 14.58
N ASP A 475 1.30 5.48 15.58
CA ASP A 475 2.14 4.27 15.48
C ASP A 475 1.29 2.98 15.42
N ALA A 476 -0.04 3.05 15.20
CA ALA A 476 -0.96 1.92 15.32
C ALA A 476 -0.53 0.71 14.47
N LEU A 477 -0.09 0.93 13.23
CA LEU A 477 0.35 -0.12 12.31
C LEU A 477 1.47 -1.02 12.91
N LYS A 478 2.39 -0.42 13.67
CA LYS A 478 3.46 -1.16 14.33
C LYS A 478 2.92 -2.14 15.39
N TYR A 479 1.96 -1.69 16.19
CA TYR A 479 1.39 -2.50 17.26
C TYR A 479 0.41 -3.55 16.71
N LEU A 480 -0.29 -3.25 15.62
CA LEU A 480 -1.12 -4.21 14.89
C LEU A 480 -0.29 -5.37 14.34
N ASN A 481 0.87 -5.08 13.74
CA ASN A 481 1.79 -6.14 13.28
C ASN A 481 2.35 -6.99 14.43
N GLU A 482 2.63 -6.39 15.60
CA GLU A 482 3.06 -7.14 16.79
C GLU A 482 1.93 -8.02 17.36
N ILE A 483 0.69 -7.53 17.34
CA ILE A 483 -0.51 -8.29 17.72
C ILE A 483 -0.71 -9.47 16.75
N LEU A 484 -0.73 -9.23 15.44
CA LEU A 484 -0.88 -10.26 14.42
C LEU A 484 0.16 -11.36 14.57
N TRP A 485 1.43 -10.97 14.72
CA TRP A 485 2.51 -11.94 14.95
C TRP A 485 2.25 -12.80 16.19
N HIS A 486 1.92 -12.19 17.34
CA HIS A 486 1.64 -12.94 18.56
C HIS A 486 0.40 -13.83 18.46
N THR A 487 -0.66 -13.38 17.79
CA THR A 487 -1.86 -14.18 17.54
C THR A 487 -1.53 -15.38 16.67
N MET A 488 -0.76 -15.20 15.58
CA MET A 488 -0.33 -16.30 14.73
C MET A 488 0.55 -17.31 15.47
N GLN A 489 1.45 -16.85 16.35
CA GLN A 489 2.21 -17.76 17.22
C GLN A 489 1.28 -18.63 18.06
N VAL A 490 0.19 -18.08 18.61
CA VAL A 490 -0.80 -18.86 19.35
C VAL A 490 -1.44 -19.92 18.47
N VAL A 491 -1.90 -19.55 17.27
CA VAL A 491 -2.54 -20.47 16.32
C VAL A 491 -1.63 -21.67 16.02
N TYR A 492 -0.34 -21.45 15.70
CA TYR A 492 0.58 -22.57 15.42
C TYR A 492 0.91 -23.43 16.65
N TYR A 493 0.96 -22.84 17.86
CA TYR A 493 1.13 -23.65 19.07
C TYR A 493 -0.14 -24.42 19.43
N GLU A 494 -1.32 -23.90 19.12
CA GLU A 494 -2.61 -24.59 19.25
C GLU A 494 -2.66 -25.81 18.31
N ASP A 495 -2.25 -25.67 17.04
CA ASP A 495 -2.11 -26.81 16.11
C ASP A 495 -1.22 -27.91 16.67
N ALA A 496 -0.02 -27.53 17.14
CA ALA A 496 0.95 -28.47 17.70
C ALA A 496 0.40 -29.16 18.95
N LEU A 497 -0.30 -28.41 19.81
CA LEU A 497 -0.92 -28.94 21.02
C LEU A 497 -2.01 -29.96 20.69
N MET A 498 -2.90 -29.62 19.76
CA MET A 498 -4.01 -30.48 19.33
C MET A 498 -3.54 -31.80 18.70
N LYS A 499 -2.37 -31.80 18.03
CA LYS A 499 -1.74 -33.03 17.51
C LYS A 499 -1.19 -33.94 18.61
N GLN A 500 -0.77 -33.39 19.75
CA GLN A 500 -0.22 -34.17 20.86
C GLN A 500 -1.31 -34.72 21.77
N GLU A 501 -2.20 -33.84 22.22
CA GLU A 501 -3.27 -34.14 23.18
C GLU A 501 -4.53 -33.38 22.77
N PRO A 502 -5.66 -34.05 22.52
CA PRO A 502 -6.92 -33.36 22.23
C PRO A 502 -7.32 -32.47 23.42
N PRO A 503 -7.39 -31.14 23.25
CA PRO A 503 -7.86 -30.23 24.30
C PRO A 503 -9.38 -30.37 24.48
N ASP A 504 -9.98 -29.58 25.38
CA ASP A 504 -11.44 -29.55 25.50
C ASP A 504 -12.10 -28.89 24.27
N HIS A 505 -13.42 -29.13 24.12
CA HIS A 505 -14.19 -28.55 23.02
C HIS A 505 -14.14 -27.01 23.04
N THR A 506 -14.07 -26.38 24.22
CA THR A 506 -14.00 -24.92 24.37
C THR A 506 -12.75 -24.37 23.68
N THR A 507 -11.60 -25.04 23.84
CA THR A 507 -10.34 -24.64 23.19
C THR A 507 -10.46 -24.69 21.66
N TYR A 508 -11.16 -25.68 21.10
CA TYR A 508 -11.39 -25.75 19.65
C TYR A 508 -12.28 -24.61 19.15
N PHE A 509 -13.36 -24.28 19.85
CA PHE A 509 -14.22 -23.15 19.51
C PHE A 509 -13.48 -21.81 19.64
N GLU A 510 -12.66 -21.65 20.68
CA GLU A 510 -11.82 -20.45 20.84
C GLU A 510 -10.78 -20.32 19.72
N ALA A 511 -10.20 -21.44 19.27
CA ALA A 511 -9.27 -21.45 18.14
C ALA A 511 -9.98 -21.12 16.82
N ALA A 512 -11.17 -21.68 16.57
CA ALA A 512 -12.00 -21.40 15.41
C ALA A 512 -12.36 -19.90 15.33
N ALA A 513 -12.91 -19.34 16.40
CA ALA A 513 -13.23 -17.91 16.47
C ALA A 513 -11.99 -17.01 16.30
N ARG A 514 -10.81 -17.45 16.77
CA ARG A 514 -9.56 -16.71 16.58
C ARG A 514 -9.15 -16.67 15.10
N THR A 515 -9.27 -17.77 14.38
CA THR A 515 -8.93 -17.84 12.94
C THR A 515 -9.96 -17.13 12.07
N GLU A 516 -11.22 -17.14 12.45
CA GLU A 516 -12.28 -16.35 11.81
C GLU A 516 -11.99 -14.83 11.89
N ILE A 517 -11.55 -14.33 13.05
CA ILE A 517 -11.10 -12.92 13.19
C ILE A 517 -9.93 -12.58 12.25
N LEU A 518 -9.13 -13.59 11.87
CA LEU A 518 -8.01 -13.46 10.96
C LEU A 518 -8.41 -13.68 9.49
N GLN A 519 -9.71 -13.85 9.20
CA GLN A 519 -10.25 -14.17 7.86
C GLN A 519 -9.63 -15.44 7.27
N ASP A 520 -9.48 -16.47 8.11
CA ASP A 520 -9.01 -17.81 7.76
C ASP A 520 -10.13 -18.83 8.05
N GLU A 521 -11.21 -18.76 7.27
CA GLU A 521 -12.43 -19.54 7.43
C GLU A 521 -12.15 -21.04 7.26
N GLU A 522 -11.31 -21.38 6.27
CA GLU A 522 -10.87 -22.76 5.99
C GLU A 522 -10.22 -23.39 7.22
N ARG A 523 -9.32 -22.66 7.91
CA ARG A 523 -8.68 -23.17 9.14
C ARG A 523 -9.66 -23.28 10.29
N SER A 524 -10.58 -22.33 10.41
CA SER A 524 -11.66 -22.37 11.41
C SER A 524 -12.49 -23.65 11.28
N ILE A 525 -12.87 -24.00 10.05
CA ILE A 525 -13.58 -25.25 9.72
C ILE A 525 -12.78 -26.47 10.17
N THR A 526 -11.46 -26.52 9.94
CA THR A 526 -10.63 -27.68 10.38
C THR A 526 -10.71 -27.94 11.89
N TYR A 527 -10.79 -26.89 12.71
CA TYR A 527 -10.96 -27.01 14.16
C TYR A 527 -12.34 -27.50 14.52
N LEU A 528 -13.39 -26.97 13.88
CA LEU A 528 -14.78 -27.39 14.11
C LEU A 528 -15.04 -28.84 13.66
N GLU A 529 -14.41 -29.30 12.58
CA GLU A 529 -14.46 -30.71 12.17
C GLU A 529 -13.83 -31.64 13.21
N ARG A 530 -12.79 -31.19 13.92
CA ARG A 530 -12.25 -31.94 15.07
C ARG A 530 -13.27 -31.98 16.20
N VAL A 531 -14.03 -30.91 16.44
CA VAL A 531 -15.13 -30.91 17.41
C VAL A 531 -16.18 -31.96 17.05
N ILE A 532 -16.62 -32.00 15.79
CA ILE A 532 -17.58 -33.00 15.31
C ILE A 532 -17.08 -34.43 15.56
N ARG A 533 -15.80 -34.69 15.30
CA ARG A 533 -15.19 -36.02 15.45
C ARG A 533 -14.99 -36.43 16.91
N LEU A 534 -14.61 -35.50 17.78
CA LEU A 534 -14.15 -35.78 19.15
C LEU A 534 -15.22 -35.56 20.22
N PHE A 535 -16.18 -34.66 19.99
CA PHE A 535 -17.20 -34.24 20.95
C PHE A 535 -18.60 -34.33 20.33
N PRO A 536 -19.19 -35.55 20.25
CA PRO A 536 -20.50 -35.76 19.63
C PRO A 536 -21.63 -34.91 20.24
N GLU A 537 -21.49 -34.52 21.51
CA GLU A 537 -22.42 -33.63 22.20
C GLU A 537 -22.38 -32.18 21.72
N GLN A 538 -21.28 -31.74 21.11
CA GLN A 538 -21.11 -30.41 20.52
C GLN A 538 -21.28 -30.42 19.00
N ARG A 539 -21.65 -31.58 18.42
CA ARG A 539 -21.72 -31.76 16.98
C ARG A 539 -22.70 -30.80 16.31
N ALA A 540 -23.87 -30.57 16.92
CA ALA A 540 -24.86 -29.67 16.35
C ALA A 540 -24.34 -28.23 16.30
N GLU A 541 -23.71 -27.75 17.39
CA GLU A 541 -23.10 -26.42 17.45
C GLU A 541 -21.98 -26.24 16.43
N ALA A 542 -21.06 -27.21 16.34
CA ALA A 542 -19.98 -27.15 15.37
C ALA A 542 -20.49 -27.14 13.92
N LEU A 543 -21.53 -27.92 13.61
CA LEU A 543 -22.16 -27.91 12.28
C LEU A 543 -22.84 -26.58 11.94
N ARG A 544 -23.41 -25.86 12.93
CA ARG A 544 -23.96 -24.52 12.70
C ARG A 544 -22.87 -23.53 12.31
N GLN A 545 -21.76 -23.51 13.05
CA GLN A 545 -20.65 -22.61 12.78
C GLN A 545 -19.96 -22.96 11.45
N ILE A 546 -19.77 -24.25 11.14
CA ILE A 546 -19.25 -24.67 9.83
C ILE A 546 -20.17 -24.21 8.71
N GLY A 547 -21.49 -24.34 8.85
CA GLY A 547 -22.43 -23.91 7.83
C GLY A 547 -22.35 -22.41 7.54
N ALA A 548 -22.19 -21.57 8.57
CA ALA A 548 -21.98 -20.13 8.40
C ALA A 548 -20.66 -19.82 7.67
N LEU A 549 -19.55 -20.42 8.12
CA LEU A 549 -18.23 -20.23 7.49
C LEU A 549 -18.19 -20.75 6.04
N GLN A 550 -18.95 -21.80 5.73
CA GLN A 550 -19.07 -22.31 4.35
C GLN A 550 -19.86 -21.35 3.46
N LEU A 551 -20.87 -20.65 3.98
CA LEU A 551 -21.55 -19.59 3.23
C LEU A 551 -20.59 -18.42 2.95
N GLU A 552 -19.81 -17.98 3.94
CA GLU A 552 -18.78 -16.94 3.76
C GLU A 552 -17.74 -17.33 2.69
N LEU A 553 -17.31 -18.60 2.69
CA LEU A 553 -16.42 -19.11 1.64
C LEU A 553 -17.09 -19.11 0.26
N SER A 554 -18.39 -19.44 0.18
CA SER A 554 -19.14 -19.36 -1.07
C SER A 554 -19.10 -17.95 -1.65
N GLU A 555 -19.45 -16.96 -0.83
CA GLU A 555 -19.44 -15.54 -1.21
C GLU A 555 -18.05 -15.10 -1.68
N LYS A 556 -17.00 -15.50 -0.95
CA LYS A 556 -15.61 -15.17 -1.29
C LYS A 556 -15.17 -15.73 -2.63
N PHE A 557 -15.49 -16.99 -2.94
CA PHE A 557 -15.12 -17.59 -4.23
C PHE A 557 -15.91 -16.97 -5.39
N GLU A 558 -17.15 -16.53 -5.17
CA GLU A 558 -17.96 -15.83 -6.17
C GLU A 558 -17.44 -14.40 -6.42
N ASP A 559 -17.24 -13.61 -5.36
CA ASP A 559 -16.92 -12.19 -5.45
C ASP A 559 -15.44 -11.89 -5.71
N GLU A 560 -14.52 -12.57 -5.01
CA GLU A 560 -13.08 -12.25 -5.06
C GLU A 560 -12.34 -13.04 -6.14
N GLU A 561 -12.73 -14.30 -6.35
CA GLU A 561 -11.98 -15.24 -7.21
C GLU A 561 -12.67 -15.55 -8.55
N GLY A 562 -13.98 -15.28 -8.66
CA GLY A 562 -14.78 -15.61 -9.85
C GLY A 562 -14.83 -17.11 -10.15
N ASP A 563 -14.75 -17.95 -9.12
CA ASP A 563 -14.80 -19.41 -9.20
C ASP A 563 -16.19 -19.92 -8.79
N ASP A 564 -17.15 -19.75 -9.72
CA ASP A 564 -18.56 -20.11 -9.53
C ASP A 564 -18.75 -21.59 -9.12
N ASP A 565 -17.90 -22.50 -9.62
CA ASP A 565 -17.97 -23.93 -9.32
C ASP A 565 -17.63 -24.20 -7.83
N ARG A 566 -16.62 -23.51 -7.30
CA ARG A 566 -16.28 -23.57 -5.86
C ARG A 566 -17.31 -22.87 -5.00
N ALA A 567 -17.81 -21.72 -5.44
CA ALA A 567 -18.88 -21.01 -4.73
C ALA A 567 -20.11 -21.93 -4.55
N GLU A 568 -20.61 -22.52 -5.65
CA GLU A 568 -21.74 -23.46 -5.60
C GLU A 568 -21.45 -24.65 -4.68
N ARG A 569 -20.24 -25.21 -4.74
CA ARG A 569 -19.82 -26.32 -3.86
C ARG A 569 -19.89 -25.96 -2.38
N PHE A 570 -19.45 -24.77 -2.00
CA PHE A 570 -19.47 -24.32 -0.61
C PHE A 570 -20.89 -23.99 -0.13
N LEU A 571 -21.73 -23.44 -1.00
CA LEU A 571 -23.15 -23.22 -0.71
C LEU A 571 -23.89 -24.53 -0.43
N GLU A 572 -23.66 -25.57 -1.24
CA GLU A 572 -24.22 -26.91 -1.01
C GLU A 572 -23.78 -27.50 0.34
N LEU A 573 -22.49 -27.32 0.68
CA LEU A 573 -21.95 -27.78 1.96
C LEU A 573 -22.55 -27.03 3.14
N ALA A 574 -22.72 -25.72 3.03
CA ALA A 574 -23.34 -24.87 4.04
C ALA A 574 -24.77 -25.36 4.36
N GLU A 575 -25.59 -25.55 3.31
CA GLU A 575 -26.96 -26.06 3.46
C GLU A 575 -26.97 -27.43 4.14
N ALA A 576 -26.10 -28.35 3.68
CA ALA A 576 -26.01 -29.70 4.22
C ALA A 576 -25.63 -29.70 5.71
N SER A 577 -24.63 -28.89 6.10
CA SER A 577 -24.17 -28.74 7.47
C SER A 577 -25.28 -28.21 8.39
N LEU A 578 -26.00 -27.17 7.96
CA LEU A 578 -27.07 -26.55 8.74
C LEU A 578 -28.29 -27.47 8.89
N ARG A 579 -28.73 -28.11 7.80
CA ARG A 579 -29.79 -29.11 7.85
C ARG A 579 -29.41 -30.26 8.76
N GLU A 580 -28.17 -30.76 8.68
CA GLU A 580 -27.71 -31.83 9.55
C GLU A 580 -27.72 -31.40 11.02
N SER A 581 -27.22 -30.21 11.35
CA SER A 581 -27.30 -29.63 12.69
C SER A 581 -28.74 -29.68 13.24
N LEU A 582 -29.71 -29.19 12.45
CA LEU A 582 -31.12 -29.13 12.86
C LEU A 582 -31.75 -30.52 13.06
N THR A 583 -31.23 -31.57 12.42
CA THR A 583 -31.68 -32.95 12.71
C THR A 583 -31.21 -33.45 14.09
N ILE A 584 -30.11 -32.91 14.61
CA ILE A 584 -29.52 -33.28 15.90
C ILE A 584 -30.14 -32.43 17.01
N GLU A 585 -30.19 -31.12 16.79
CA GLU A 585 -30.70 -30.13 17.73
C GLU A 585 -31.49 -29.07 16.97
N ASP A 586 -32.79 -29.04 17.22
CA ASP A 586 -33.72 -28.02 16.74
C ASP A 586 -33.40 -26.69 17.46
N HIS A 587 -32.74 -25.76 16.77
CA HIS A 587 -32.15 -24.56 17.38
C HIS A 587 -32.36 -23.30 16.51
N ALA A 588 -32.72 -22.18 17.14
CA ALA A 588 -33.04 -20.92 16.45
C ALA A 588 -31.91 -20.45 15.53
N VAL A 589 -30.66 -20.45 16.00
CA VAL A 589 -29.49 -20.04 15.18
C VAL A 589 -29.29 -20.95 13.96
N GLY A 590 -29.59 -22.25 14.06
CA GLY A 590 -29.50 -23.15 12.91
C GLY A 590 -30.54 -22.85 11.84
N HIS A 591 -31.75 -22.45 12.26
CA HIS A 591 -32.80 -22.00 11.33
C HIS A 591 -32.46 -20.66 10.69
N ILE A 592 -31.86 -19.73 11.44
CA ILE A 592 -31.38 -18.44 10.90
C ILE A 592 -30.32 -18.69 9.83
N GLY A 593 -29.29 -19.48 10.13
CA GLY A 593 -28.24 -19.80 9.15
C GLY A 593 -28.77 -20.56 7.94
N LEU A 594 -29.72 -21.49 8.12
CA LEU A 594 -30.34 -22.18 6.98
C LEU A 594 -31.15 -21.21 6.10
N ALA A 595 -31.86 -20.26 6.71
CA ALA A 595 -32.59 -19.24 5.96
C ALA A 595 -31.64 -18.33 5.16
N GLU A 596 -30.48 -17.96 5.70
CA GLU A 596 -29.44 -17.20 4.98
C GLU A 596 -28.96 -17.95 3.73
N VAL A 597 -28.60 -19.23 3.88
CA VAL A 597 -28.16 -20.07 2.75
C VAL A 597 -29.26 -20.20 1.69
N LEU A 598 -30.51 -20.42 2.10
CA LEU A 598 -31.65 -20.53 1.18
C LEU A 598 -31.96 -19.20 0.48
N GLN A 599 -31.82 -18.07 1.19
CA GLN A 599 -31.98 -16.74 0.60
C GLN A 599 -30.91 -16.49 -0.47
N TYR A 600 -29.65 -16.86 -0.18
CA TYR A 600 -28.54 -16.72 -1.12
C TYR A 600 -28.78 -17.48 -2.44
N SER A 601 -29.35 -18.69 -2.38
CA SER A 601 -29.69 -19.48 -3.58
C SER A 601 -30.83 -18.90 -4.44
N GLY A 602 -31.70 -18.07 -3.84
CA GLY A 602 -32.51 -17.08 -4.55
C GLY A 602 -33.71 -17.54 -5.38
N ASP A 603 -34.08 -18.83 -5.41
CA ASP A 603 -35.32 -19.24 -6.10
C ASP A 603 -36.59 -19.04 -5.24
N ASP A 604 -37.75 -18.82 -5.88
CA ASP A 604 -39.01 -18.52 -5.18
C ASP A 604 -39.39 -19.59 -4.13
N GLU A 605 -39.04 -20.87 -4.37
CA GLU A 605 -39.34 -21.99 -3.47
C GLU A 605 -38.42 -21.97 -2.24
N GLN A 606 -37.14 -21.66 -2.44
CA GLN A 606 -36.14 -21.49 -1.40
C GLN A 606 -36.42 -20.25 -0.54
N LEU A 607 -36.85 -19.13 -1.13
CA LEU A 607 -37.25 -17.94 -0.38
C LEU A 607 -38.49 -18.20 0.49
N GLU A 608 -39.45 -19.00 0.03
CA GLU A 608 -40.58 -19.46 0.86
C GLU A 608 -40.09 -20.39 1.98
N GLU A 609 -39.15 -21.29 1.72
CA GLU A 609 -38.55 -22.14 2.76
C GLU A 609 -37.78 -21.30 3.79
N ALA A 610 -36.98 -20.34 3.37
CA ALA A 610 -36.20 -19.44 4.22
C ALA A 610 -37.10 -18.66 5.19
N GLU A 611 -38.19 -18.07 4.68
CA GLU A 611 -39.20 -17.38 5.50
C GLU A 611 -39.79 -18.32 6.57
N ASN A 612 -40.11 -19.56 6.19
CA ASN A 612 -40.63 -20.57 7.12
C ASN A 612 -39.61 -20.95 8.19
N GLU A 613 -38.33 -21.09 7.85
CA GLU A 613 -37.26 -21.37 8.82
C GLU A 613 -37.10 -20.20 9.81
N LEU A 614 -37.13 -18.95 9.35
CA LEU A 614 -37.10 -17.77 10.22
C LEU A 614 -38.29 -17.69 11.17
N HIS A 615 -39.49 -18.04 10.73
CA HIS A 615 -40.65 -18.13 11.62
C HIS A 615 -40.49 -19.20 12.70
N LYS A 616 -39.90 -20.37 12.37
CA LYS A 616 -39.57 -21.37 13.40
C LYS A 616 -38.56 -20.80 14.39
N ALA A 617 -37.50 -20.15 13.91
CA ALA A 617 -36.51 -19.49 14.78
C ALA A 617 -37.18 -18.47 15.72
N GLN A 618 -38.13 -17.70 15.20
CA GLN A 618 -38.89 -16.69 15.95
C GLN A 618 -39.72 -17.30 17.08
N GLU A 619 -40.33 -18.46 16.86
CA GLU A 619 -41.10 -19.17 17.89
C GLU A 619 -40.22 -19.74 19.02
N MET A 620 -38.93 -19.94 18.74
CA MET A 620 -37.97 -20.57 19.67
C MET A 620 -37.26 -19.58 20.58
N THR A 621 -37.15 -18.31 20.17
CA THR A 621 -36.44 -17.29 20.93
C THR A 621 -37.37 -16.25 21.54
N THR A 622 -37.01 -15.77 22.73
CA THR A 622 -37.58 -14.55 23.31
C THR A 622 -36.52 -13.47 23.50
N ASP A 623 -35.30 -13.76 23.06
CA ASP A 623 -34.18 -12.84 23.13
C ASP A 623 -34.37 -11.72 22.11
N LYS A 624 -34.21 -10.47 22.58
CA LYS A 624 -34.53 -9.31 21.75
C LYS A 624 -33.55 -9.14 20.59
N GLU A 625 -32.27 -9.41 20.82
CA GLU A 625 -31.23 -9.28 19.81
C GLU A 625 -31.46 -10.28 18.68
N THR A 626 -31.69 -11.55 19.04
CA THR A 626 -32.04 -12.60 18.07
C THR A 626 -33.34 -12.28 17.33
N LEU A 627 -34.36 -11.75 18.02
CA LEU A 627 -35.63 -11.35 17.38
C LEU A 627 -35.44 -10.20 16.38
N ALA A 628 -34.56 -9.24 16.68
CA ALA A 628 -34.22 -8.15 15.74
C ALA A 628 -33.54 -8.69 14.48
N ILE A 629 -32.59 -9.63 14.64
CA ILE A 629 -31.91 -10.31 13.52
C ILE A 629 -32.94 -11.04 12.64
N ILE A 630 -33.84 -11.81 13.26
CA ILE A 630 -34.88 -12.56 12.53
C ILE A 630 -35.82 -11.61 11.76
N GLU A 631 -36.29 -10.53 12.40
CA GLU A 631 -37.16 -9.56 11.74
C GLU A 631 -36.42 -8.81 10.62
N SER A 632 -35.11 -8.54 10.75
CA SER A 632 -34.32 -7.96 9.65
C SER A 632 -34.29 -8.88 8.44
N LYS A 633 -33.99 -10.16 8.66
CA LYS A 633 -33.90 -11.17 7.60
C LYS A 633 -35.24 -11.46 6.93
N LEU A 634 -36.33 -11.48 7.71
CA LEU A 634 -37.68 -11.54 7.14
C LEU A 634 -37.96 -10.30 6.27
N GLY A 635 -37.47 -9.14 6.69
CA GLY A 635 -37.52 -7.92 5.89
C GLY A 635 -36.74 -8.04 4.58
N GLU A 636 -35.51 -8.55 4.62
CA GLU A 636 -34.65 -8.78 3.45
C GLU A 636 -35.28 -9.80 2.48
N ILE A 637 -35.75 -10.95 2.96
CA ILE A 637 -36.45 -11.94 2.11
C ILE A 637 -37.72 -11.35 1.48
N ALA A 638 -38.47 -10.53 2.22
CA ALA A 638 -39.63 -9.83 1.67
C ALA A 638 -39.24 -8.81 0.59
N MET A 639 -38.05 -8.19 0.70
CA MET A 639 -37.51 -7.34 -0.37
C MET A 639 -37.17 -8.15 -1.62
N ASP A 640 -36.53 -9.31 -1.46
CA ASP A 640 -36.15 -10.20 -2.57
C ASP A 640 -37.38 -10.75 -3.32
N ARG A 641 -38.51 -10.88 -2.62
CA ARG A 641 -39.80 -11.32 -3.16
C ARG A 641 -40.67 -10.18 -3.73
N ASP A 642 -40.16 -8.96 -3.76
CA ASP A 642 -40.89 -7.75 -4.13
C ASP A 642 -42.12 -7.42 -3.23
N ASP A 643 -42.23 -8.03 -2.05
CA ASP A 643 -43.32 -7.85 -1.07
C ASP A 643 -43.00 -6.66 -0.13
N TYR A 644 -42.79 -5.47 -0.72
CA TYR A 644 -42.25 -4.29 -0.02
C TYR A 644 -43.12 -3.77 1.14
N GLU A 645 -44.44 -3.97 1.10
CA GLU A 645 -45.34 -3.66 2.22
C GLU A 645 -44.96 -4.46 3.48
N ASP A 646 -44.71 -5.76 3.32
CA ASP A 646 -44.39 -6.67 4.41
C ASP A 646 -42.94 -6.43 4.88
N ALA A 647 -42.01 -6.20 3.95
CA ALA A 647 -40.63 -5.78 4.28
C ALA A 647 -40.61 -4.54 5.19
N LEU A 648 -41.40 -3.51 4.85
CA LEU A 648 -41.52 -2.31 5.67
C LEU A 648 -42.09 -2.58 7.07
N GLU A 649 -43.01 -3.54 7.20
CA GLU A 649 -43.54 -3.92 8.52
C GLU A 649 -42.47 -4.62 9.37
N HIS A 650 -41.69 -5.50 8.76
CA HIS A 650 -40.57 -6.19 9.38
C HIS A 650 -39.48 -5.21 9.86
N PHE A 651 -39.00 -4.31 8.99
CA PHE A 651 -38.01 -3.29 9.40
C PHE A 651 -38.53 -2.38 10.52
N LYS A 652 -39.81 -2.02 10.53
CA LYS A 652 -40.41 -1.27 11.65
C LYS A 652 -40.42 -2.05 12.95
N ARG A 653 -40.64 -3.37 12.92
CA ARG A 653 -40.53 -4.21 14.11
C ARG A 653 -39.10 -4.27 14.61
N VAL A 654 -38.10 -4.32 13.71
CA VAL A 654 -36.69 -4.20 14.10
C VAL A 654 -36.46 -2.90 14.87
N GLU A 655 -36.91 -1.75 14.34
CA GLU A 655 -36.80 -0.45 15.03
C GLU A 655 -37.52 -0.41 16.40
N GLU A 656 -38.65 -1.11 16.55
CA GLU A 656 -39.37 -1.23 17.82
C GLU A 656 -38.62 -2.10 18.86
N ILE A 657 -37.90 -3.12 18.40
CA ILE A 657 -37.13 -4.05 19.23
C ILE A 657 -35.79 -3.41 19.63
N ASP A 658 -35.05 -2.91 18.65
CA ASP A 658 -33.76 -2.26 18.75
C ASP A 658 -33.66 -1.05 17.78
N PRO A 659 -33.85 0.18 18.31
CA PRO A 659 -33.75 1.40 17.50
C PRO A 659 -32.35 1.72 16.94
N THR A 660 -31.33 0.97 17.35
CA THR A 660 -29.93 1.12 16.91
C THR A 660 -29.45 -0.05 16.06
N PHE A 661 -30.35 -0.96 15.69
CA PHE A 661 -30.01 -2.09 14.84
C PHE A 661 -29.48 -1.61 13.47
N PRO A 662 -28.25 -1.98 13.08
CA PRO A 662 -27.64 -1.49 11.85
C PRO A 662 -28.49 -1.79 10.62
N GLY A 663 -28.63 -0.82 9.72
CA GLY A 663 -29.27 -1.01 8.41
C GLY A 663 -30.80 -1.06 8.42
N ALA A 664 -31.48 -1.28 9.55
CA ALA A 664 -32.94 -1.44 9.59
C ALA A 664 -33.71 -0.23 9.01
N LYS A 665 -33.29 0.99 9.37
CA LYS A 665 -33.90 2.22 8.84
C LYS A 665 -33.62 2.44 7.37
N ALA A 666 -32.44 2.06 6.90
CA ALA A 666 -32.10 2.11 5.49
C ALA A 666 -32.96 1.11 4.71
N GLY A 667 -33.13 -0.12 5.22
CA GLY A 667 -34.05 -1.13 4.67
C GLY A 667 -35.51 -0.66 4.62
N ALA A 668 -35.99 0.02 5.67
CA ALA A 668 -37.30 0.67 5.63
C ALA A 668 -37.38 1.76 4.54
N GLY A 669 -36.30 2.53 4.35
CA GLY A 669 -36.15 3.50 3.27
C GLY A 669 -36.22 2.85 1.88
N ASP A 670 -35.54 1.72 1.69
CA ASP A 670 -35.55 0.94 0.46
C ASP A 670 -36.94 0.40 0.12
N ALA A 671 -37.61 -0.22 1.10
CA ALA A 671 -38.98 -0.69 0.94
C ALA A 671 -39.91 0.47 0.52
N LEU A 672 -39.85 1.61 1.23
CA LEU A 672 -40.65 2.80 0.90
C LEU A 672 -40.33 3.35 -0.50
N ARG A 673 -39.06 3.30 -0.92
CA ARG A 673 -38.61 3.76 -2.23
C ARG A 673 -39.18 2.87 -3.33
N LEU A 674 -39.13 1.55 -3.17
CA LEU A 674 -39.67 0.59 -4.14
C LEU A 674 -41.21 0.62 -4.21
N MET A 675 -41.89 0.93 -3.10
CA MET A 675 -43.33 1.24 -3.09
C MET A 675 -43.70 2.57 -3.78
N GLY A 676 -42.72 3.38 -4.17
CA GLY A 676 -42.93 4.72 -4.75
C GLY A 676 -43.35 5.79 -3.74
N LYS A 677 -43.16 5.55 -2.43
CA LYS A 677 -43.43 6.53 -1.36
C LYS A 677 -42.20 7.42 -1.12
N THR A 678 -41.83 8.18 -2.15
CA THR A 678 -40.54 8.89 -2.23
C THR A 678 -40.25 9.80 -1.03
N GLU A 679 -41.23 10.58 -0.55
CA GLU A 679 -41.01 11.49 0.58
C GLU A 679 -40.85 10.76 1.92
N GLU A 680 -41.51 9.61 2.10
CA GLU A 680 -41.35 8.78 3.29
C GLU A 680 -39.98 8.08 3.27
N ALA A 681 -39.55 7.58 2.11
CA ALA A 681 -38.23 6.99 1.93
C ALA A 681 -37.09 7.97 2.23
N LYS A 682 -37.15 9.21 1.71
CA LYS A 682 -36.15 10.24 2.04
C LYS A 682 -36.07 10.53 3.54
N ALA A 683 -37.21 10.54 4.23
CA ALA A 683 -37.25 10.74 5.68
C ALA A 683 -36.56 9.56 6.39
N ALA A 684 -36.85 8.33 6.00
CA ALA A 684 -36.22 7.14 6.55
C ALA A 684 -34.70 7.12 6.34
N TYR A 685 -34.20 7.40 5.14
CA TYR A 685 -32.75 7.48 4.90
C TYR A 685 -32.07 8.60 5.69
N ARG A 686 -32.73 9.76 5.87
CA ARG A 686 -32.20 10.79 6.76
C ARG A 686 -32.12 10.33 8.21
N GLU A 687 -33.16 9.65 8.70
CA GLU A 687 -33.14 9.09 10.05
C GLU A 687 -32.08 8.00 10.21
N ALA A 688 -31.79 7.24 9.15
CA ALA A 688 -30.68 6.29 9.12
C ALA A 688 -29.33 7.00 9.26
N ILE A 689 -29.06 8.03 8.44
CA ILE A 689 -27.85 8.87 8.51
C ILE A 689 -27.66 9.49 9.91
N GLU A 690 -28.75 9.96 10.54
CA GLU A 690 -28.68 10.56 11.86
C GLU A 690 -28.31 9.56 12.98
N THR A 691 -28.66 8.28 12.83
CA THR A 691 -28.34 7.25 13.83
C THR A 691 -27.12 6.40 13.50
N GLU A 692 -26.80 6.25 12.22
CA GLU A 692 -25.69 5.47 11.68
C GLU A 692 -24.91 6.33 10.68
N PRO A 693 -24.04 7.24 11.14
CA PRO A 693 -23.25 8.10 10.26
C PRO A 693 -22.29 7.34 9.35
N ASP A 694 -22.03 6.06 9.65
CA ASP A 694 -21.13 5.20 8.87
C ASP A 694 -21.89 4.38 7.80
N ASN A 695 -23.22 4.50 7.73
CA ASN A 695 -24.05 3.80 6.76
C ASN A 695 -23.96 4.48 5.38
N LEU A 696 -22.97 4.05 4.59
CA LEU A 696 -22.70 4.57 3.25
C LEU A 696 -23.92 4.46 2.31
N HIS A 697 -24.63 3.34 2.37
CA HIS A 697 -25.79 3.03 1.54
C HIS A 697 -26.88 4.12 1.67
N ALA A 698 -27.18 4.55 2.90
CA ALA A 698 -28.17 5.60 3.14
C ALA A 698 -27.79 6.96 2.51
N TYR A 699 -26.50 7.33 2.50
CA TYR A 699 -26.03 8.54 1.82
C TYR A 699 -26.17 8.43 0.30
N VAL A 700 -25.75 7.29 -0.26
CA VAL A 700 -25.83 7.01 -1.70
C VAL A 700 -27.28 7.12 -2.16
N ASP A 701 -28.19 6.37 -1.56
CA ASP A 701 -29.59 6.31 -1.99
C ASP A 701 -30.32 7.64 -1.81
N LEU A 702 -30.15 8.32 -0.67
CA LEU A 702 -30.77 9.61 -0.45
C LEU A 702 -30.27 10.64 -1.48
N SER A 703 -28.97 10.63 -1.79
CA SER A 703 -28.41 11.53 -2.80
C SER A 703 -28.97 11.26 -4.19
N GLN A 704 -29.08 9.99 -4.59
CA GLN A 704 -29.64 9.59 -5.89
C GLN A 704 -31.13 9.95 -6.00
N MET A 705 -31.89 9.84 -4.90
CA MET A 705 -33.28 10.26 -4.86
C MET A 705 -33.42 11.77 -5.08
N TYR A 706 -32.59 12.58 -4.42
CA TYR A 706 -32.56 14.03 -4.67
C TYR A 706 -32.15 14.36 -6.11
N GLN A 707 -31.19 13.64 -6.69
CA GLN A 707 -30.80 13.81 -8.09
C GLN A 707 -31.95 13.50 -9.06
N LYS A 708 -32.65 12.37 -8.87
CA LYS A 708 -33.80 11.96 -9.72
C LYS A 708 -34.93 12.98 -9.73
N GLU A 709 -35.12 13.73 -8.65
CA GLU A 709 -36.11 14.81 -8.57
C GLU A 709 -35.61 16.19 -9.04
N GLY A 710 -34.34 16.30 -9.42
CA GLY A 710 -33.71 17.56 -9.81
C GLY A 710 -33.38 18.47 -8.63
N GLU A 711 -33.40 17.96 -7.40
CA GLU A 711 -32.97 18.64 -6.18
C GLU A 711 -31.44 18.55 -6.00
N GLU A 712 -30.70 18.92 -7.05
CA GLU A 712 -29.26 18.71 -7.17
C GLU A 712 -28.43 19.34 -6.03
N SER A 713 -28.93 20.41 -5.39
CA SER A 713 -28.23 21.03 -4.24
C SER A 713 -28.30 20.15 -3.00
N LEU A 714 -29.44 19.49 -2.76
CA LEU A 714 -29.61 18.61 -1.60
C LEU A 714 -28.84 17.31 -1.78
N ALA A 715 -28.80 16.78 -3.01
CA ALA A 715 -27.96 15.62 -3.33
C ALA A 715 -26.48 15.86 -2.99
N GLN A 716 -25.96 17.05 -3.33
CA GLN A 716 -24.57 17.42 -3.02
C GLN A 716 -24.34 17.58 -1.53
N GLU A 717 -25.27 18.20 -0.80
CA GLU A 717 -25.18 18.36 0.65
C GLU A 717 -25.08 17.00 1.35
N VAL A 718 -25.91 16.03 0.94
CA VAL A 718 -25.88 14.66 1.48
C VAL A 718 -24.56 13.96 1.18
N LEU A 719 -24.04 14.06 -0.05
CA LEU A 719 -22.76 13.46 -0.42
C LEU A 719 -21.58 14.13 0.32
N GLU A 720 -21.61 15.45 0.51
CA GLU A 720 -20.60 16.18 1.28
C GLU A 720 -20.64 15.78 2.77
N GLU A 721 -21.83 15.55 3.33
CA GLU A 721 -22.01 15.00 4.69
C GLU A 721 -21.45 13.57 4.78
N GLY A 722 -21.76 12.71 3.81
CA GLY A 722 -21.28 11.34 3.75
C GLY A 722 -19.75 11.27 3.66
N ILE A 723 -19.11 12.11 2.83
CA ILE A 723 -17.64 12.20 2.75
C ILE A 723 -17.05 12.71 4.07
N ALA A 724 -17.72 13.64 4.76
CA ALA A 724 -17.25 14.15 6.03
C ALA A 724 -17.32 13.10 7.15
N ALA A 725 -18.34 12.24 7.14
CA ALA A 725 -18.46 11.11 8.06
C ALA A 725 -17.52 9.96 7.68
N ASN A 726 -17.38 9.67 6.38
CA ASN A 726 -16.67 8.52 5.83
C ASN A 726 -15.60 8.93 4.81
N PRO A 727 -14.49 9.57 5.24
CA PRO A 727 -13.53 10.23 4.36
C PRO A 727 -12.71 9.29 3.47
N ASN A 728 -12.68 7.99 3.77
CA ASN A 728 -11.91 7.00 3.02
C ASN A 728 -12.79 6.16 2.07
N THR A 729 -13.94 6.70 1.65
CA THR A 729 -14.88 5.98 0.78
C THR A 729 -14.74 6.45 -0.66
N VAL A 730 -14.29 5.57 -1.56
CA VAL A 730 -14.15 5.85 -3.01
C VAL A 730 -15.49 6.26 -3.62
N GLU A 731 -16.54 5.47 -3.38
CA GLU A 731 -17.85 5.63 -4.02
C GLU A 731 -18.45 7.02 -3.81
N LEU A 732 -18.46 7.52 -2.57
CA LEU A 732 -19.04 8.84 -2.24
C LEU A 732 -18.31 9.99 -2.97
N HIS A 733 -16.99 9.89 -3.10
CA HIS A 733 -16.20 10.86 -3.87
C HIS A 733 -16.55 10.83 -5.36
N LEU A 734 -16.71 9.63 -5.93
CA LEU A 734 -17.07 9.46 -7.34
C LEU A 734 -18.50 9.93 -7.64
N LEU A 735 -19.47 9.66 -6.78
CA LEU A 735 -20.85 10.15 -6.92
C LEU A 735 -20.92 11.68 -6.86
N LEU A 736 -20.16 12.31 -5.96
CA LEU A 736 -20.10 13.77 -5.91
C LEU A 736 -19.36 14.35 -7.13
N ALA A 737 -18.31 13.66 -7.60
CA ALA A 737 -17.63 14.04 -8.83
C ALA A 737 -18.57 13.97 -10.04
N ALA A 738 -19.38 12.92 -10.16
CA ALA A 738 -20.41 12.77 -11.18
C ALA A 738 -21.37 13.97 -11.21
N SER A 739 -21.87 14.37 -10.03
CA SER A 739 -22.74 15.53 -9.89
C SER A 739 -22.09 16.83 -10.40
N TYR A 740 -20.79 17.01 -10.14
CA TYR A 740 -20.04 18.17 -10.65
C TYR A 740 -19.74 18.09 -12.15
N ILE A 741 -19.53 16.89 -12.72
CA ILE A 741 -19.37 16.66 -14.16
C ILE A 741 -20.63 17.11 -14.91
N GLU A 742 -21.82 16.70 -14.46
CA GLU A 742 -23.10 17.07 -15.09
C GLU A 742 -23.33 18.58 -15.08
N LYS A 743 -22.93 19.25 -14.00
CA LYS A 743 -22.97 20.72 -13.87
C LYS A 743 -21.90 21.44 -14.68
N ASN A 744 -21.02 20.71 -15.37
CA ASN A 744 -19.82 21.21 -16.04
C ASN A 744 -18.84 21.94 -15.10
N ASP A 745 -18.91 21.68 -13.78
CA ASP A 745 -17.90 22.12 -12.82
C ASP A 745 -16.77 21.08 -12.76
N PHE A 746 -16.05 20.99 -13.88
CA PHE A 746 -15.00 19.99 -14.04
C PHE A 746 -13.83 20.14 -13.07
N ARG A 747 -13.70 21.30 -12.40
CA ARG A 747 -12.64 21.54 -11.43
C ARG A 747 -12.92 20.77 -10.15
N ARG A 748 -14.11 20.91 -9.58
CA ARG A 748 -14.47 20.20 -8.35
C ARG A 748 -14.56 18.70 -8.59
N ALA A 749 -15.07 18.29 -9.76
CA ALA A 749 -15.07 16.89 -10.15
C ALA A 749 -13.66 16.28 -10.19
N GLU A 750 -12.67 17.01 -10.71
CA GLU A 750 -11.27 16.56 -10.76
C GLU A 750 -10.64 16.46 -9.36
N GLU A 751 -10.94 17.41 -8.47
CA GLU A 751 -10.49 17.37 -7.07
C GLU A 751 -10.99 16.09 -6.37
N LEU A 752 -12.26 15.71 -6.59
CA LEU A 752 -12.88 14.53 -6.00
C LEU A 752 -12.42 13.20 -6.62
N VAL A 753 -12.26 13.13 -7.95
CA VAL A 753 -11.71 11.92 -8.61
C VAL A 753 -10.27 11.67 -8.15
N ASN A 754 -9.47 12.72 -7.95
CA ASN A 754 -8.11 12.55 -7.41
C ASN A 754 -8.12 12.08 -5.95
N GLN A 755 -9.08 12.52 -5.15
CA GLN A 755 -9.22 12.00 -3.77
C GLN A 755 -9.61 10.52 -3.78
N ALA A 756 -10.55 10.14 -4.65
CA ALA A 756 -10.94 8.74 -4.83
C ALA A 756 -9.74 7.86 -5.26
N GLU A 757 -8.91 8.36 -6.17
CA GLU A 757 -7.69 7.66 -6.60
C GLU A 757 -6.63 7.55 -5.50
N ILE A 758 -6.49 8.55 -4.62
CA ILE A 758 -5.59 8.45 -3.48
C ILE A 758 -6.05 7.34 -2.52
N ILE A 759 -7.36 7.13 -2.40
CA ILE A 759 -7.93 6.09 -1.54
C ILE A 759 -7.68 4.71 -2.15
N ASN A 760 -8.03 4.53 -3.43
CA ASN A 760 -7.77 3.27 -4.16
C ASN A 760 -7.33 3.56 -5.61
N PRO A 761 -6.02 3.49 -5.91
CA PRO A 761 -5.50 3.78 -7.25
C PRO A 761 -5.89 2.76 -8.32
N LEU A 762 -6.13 1.51 -7.92
CA LEU A 762 -6.43 0.38 -8.81
C LEU A 762 -7.94 0.17 -9.02
N ASP A 763 -8.77 0.98 -8.36
CA ASP A 763 -10.22 0.88 -8.49
C ASP A 763 -10.68 1.18 -9.93
N GLU A 764 -11.35 0.22 -10.55
CA GLU A 764 -11.83 0.32 -11.92
C GLU A 764 -12.82 1.48 -12.11
N ASN A 765 -13.65 1.77 -11.10
CA ASN A 765 -14.60 2.87 -11.14
C ASN A 765 -13.86 4.22 -11.13
N VAL A 766 -12.78 4.36 -10.36
CA VAL A 766 -11.95 5.57 -10.38
C VAL A 766 -11.41 5.82 -11.80
N GLN A 767 -10.88 4.78 -12.45
CA GLN A 767 -10.35 4.90 -13.81
C GLN A 767 -11.47 5.21 -14.83
N MET A 768 -12.64 4.58 -14.70
CA MET A 768 -13.81 4.88 -15.51
C MET A 768 -14.25 6.35 -15.37
N TYR A 769 -14.42 6.85 -14.14
CA TYR A 769 -14.86 8.23 -13.90
C TYR A 769 -13.84 9.27 -14.39
N ARG A 770 -12.54 8.93 -14.38
CA ARG A 770 -11.51 9.75 -15.00
C ARG A 770 -11.69 9.85 -16.51
N GLN A 771 -11.97 8.74 -17.19
CA GLN A 771 -12.27 8.76 -18.63
C GLN A 771 -13.54 9.56 -18.94
N VAL A 772 -14.60 9.37 -18.14
CA VAL A 772 -15.86 10.13 -18.26
C VAL A 772 -15.64 11.64 -18.08
N LEU A 773 -14.84 12.05 -17.09
CA LEU A 773 -14.47 13.44 -16.87
C LEU A 773 -13.71 14.02 -18.08
N ALA A 774 -12.75 13.28 -18.62
CA ALA A 774 -11.96 13.69 -19.78
C ALA A 774 -12.85 13.85 -21.04
N LEU A 775 -13.73 12.90 -21.30
CA LEU A 775 -14.69 12.94 -22.42
C LEU A 775 -15.67 14.11 -22.28
N SER A 776 -16.19 14.35 -21.07
CA SER A 776 -17.12 15.45 -20.79
C SER A 776 -16.47 16.83 -20.96
N LYS A 777 -15.21 16.99 -20.52
CA LYS A 777 -14.38 18.17 -20.81
C LYS A 777 -14.16 18.38 -22.32
N ALA A 778 -13.97 17.30 -23.08
CA ALA A 778 -13.76 17.37 -24.54
C ALA A 778 -15.05 17.68 -25.32
N LEU A 779 -16.19 17.12 -24.91
CA LEU A 779 -17.49 17.33 -25.55
C LEU A 779 -18.04 18.75 -25.28
N SER A 780 -17.88 19.27 -24.06
CA SER A 780 -18.29 20.65 -23.72
C SER A 780 -17.53 21.70 -24.53
N LYS A 781 -16.26 21.45 -24.88
CA LYS A 781 -15.47 22.31 -25.79
C LYS A 781 -15.98 22.30 -27.24
N LYS A 782 -16.71 21.27 -27.68
CA LYS A 782 -17.20 21.12 -29.07
C LYS A 782 -18.62 21.66 -29.31
N LEU A 783 -19.43 21.94 -28.28
CA LEU A 783 -20.77 22.53 -28.43
C LEU A 783 -20.75 24.06 -28.35
N PRO A 784 -21.44 24.80 -29.25
CA PRO A 784 -21.62 26.24 -29.08
C PRO A 784 -22.55 26.55 -27.89
N PRO A 785 -22.37 27.69 -27.20
CA PRO A 785 -23.12 28.01 -25.98
C PRO A 785 -24.63 28.12 -26.26
N LEU A 786 -25.45 27.49 -25.40
CA LEU A 786 -26.91 27.60 -25.47
C LEU A 786 -27.33 29.07 -25.25
N PRO A 787 -28.23 29.62 -26.09
CA PRO A 787 -28.65 31.01 -25.95
C PRO A 787 -29.49 31.21 -24.68
N PRO A 788 -29.35 32.36 -23.99
CA PRO A 788 -30.04 32.61 -22.73
C PRO A 788 -31.56 32.68 -22.92
N ALA A 789 -32.31 32.14 -21.95
CA ALA A 789 -33.77 32.19 -21.91
C ALA A 789 -34.28 33.64 -22.02
N SER A 790 -34.95 33.94 -23.13
CA SER A 790 -35.36 35.31 -23.47
C SER A 790 -36.51 35.82 -22.59
N LYS A 791 -36.18 36.54 -21.51
CA LYS A 791 -37.10 37.46 -20.84
C LYS A 791 -37.30 38.71 -21.71
N LYS A 792 -38.31 38.70 -22.57
CA LYS A 792 -39.20 39.85 -22.91
C LYS A 792 -40.21 39.48 -24.00
N LEU A 793 -41.48 39.26 -23.60
CA LEU A 793 -42.60 39.49 -24.51
C LEU A 793 -42.71 41.00 -24.81
N PRO A 794 -43.02 41.41 -26.06
CA PRO A 794 -43.37 42.80 -26.37
C PRO A 794 -44.74 43.17 -25.78
N PRO A 795 -45.00 44.47 -25.51
CA PRO A 795 -46.23 44.90 -24.85
C PRO A 795 -47.45 44.75 -25.76
N ALA A 796 -48.56 44.34 -25.15
CA ALA A 796 -49.84 44.14 -25.82
C ALA A 796 -50.35 45.43 -26.48
N THR A 797 -50.42 45.43 -27.82
CA THR A 797 -51.23 46.39 -28.58
C THR A 797 -52.54 45.72 -29.02
N GLY A 798 -53.61 46.03 -28.28
CA GLY A 798 -54.96 46.26 -28.78
C GLY A 798 -55.69 45.13 -29.52
N LYS A 799 -56.57 44.41 -28.80
CA LYS A 799 -57.83 43.93 -29.39
C LYS A 799 -58.72 45.13 -29.72
N LYS A 800 -58.86 45.51 -30.99
CA LYS A 800 -60.12 46.06 -31.52
C LYS A 800 -60.86 44.93 -32.24
N LYS A 801 -62.08 44.67 -31.75
CA LYS A 801 -63.06 43.72 -32.28
C LYS A 801 -63.17 43.81 -33.81
N PRO A 802 -63.42 42.70 -34.52
CA PRO A 802 -63.88 42.76 -35.90
C PRO A 802 -65.26 43.42 -35.94
N LYS A 803 -65.41 44.46 -36.76
CA LYS A 803 -66.72 44.88 -37.26
C LYS A 803 -67.24 43.75 -38.16
N LYS A 804 -68.49 43.35 -37.87
CA LYS A 804 -69.32 42.41 -38.62
C LYS A 804 -69.22 42.61 -40.15
N ARG A 805 -69.21 41.51 -40.88
CA ARG A 805 -70.43 41.06 -41.55
C ARG A 805 -70.65 39.59 -41.28
#